data_AF-A0A1H1Q090-F1
#
_entry.id   AF-A0A1H1Q090-F1
#
_cell.length_a   1.000
_cell.length_b   1.000
_cell.length_c   1.000
_cell.angle_alpha   90.00
_cell.angle_beta   90.00
_cell.angle_gamma   90.00
#
_symmetry.space_group_name_H-M   'P 1'
#
loop_
_entity.id
_entity.type
_entity.pdbx_description
1 polymer ?
#
loop_
_entity_poly.entity_id
_entity_poly.type
_entity_poly.pdbx_seq_one_letter_code
_entity_poly.pdbx_strand_id
1 'polypeptide(L)'
;MLIATTAATIALFYLFICLSLLALLVWLGLFLLVVAGLARFGAAGLIIKFFERDVRLFGLVVRSLWLSEGATYRLPLQRADAPRLFAMVEGLAGRLAIPPPDELCLEMNCGAWVQLHGLKTGLGTTRIGVGYDLLAGLSEQEVEAVMAHELTHAKLISRALRNWLFAGLGRAATVSNQLSAVVDAHRRAGEGSGPGDLMLLGADALTRLCARQMGAYSRQNEFEADRGAAELCGSAAMRASLQRLEVLHPKLARLPWNERVAKIESPDGLSRWLQQELAAAGPAAEDGPAEVFDRYSTHPSLRDRLAALPADNSKLSESQSGLSLLAEPDNIVLKLVAAIQQTALKEEAKDLRELRKWLRKIRDTRSYRAAQLPGMLVIGGSIVCGAIALAMGMWVAAAACFLGLVPLGIWFWILGRYRDKRPLPVPDYEAFMKGRQDYPLPDLENREKKIEEELRQLIAGEPKKRRQAARLVDEGVAALGRVDYLRAHVASRLAQKLDPKSVECALVTLVAAGAFDQRDVVGGLMAAALKQTGLRSPSSAWAGAWALLLCGDWRAAEAFLHEAMKPRPDDPQLLALLAFCQSRRGKWQSALANIRRCCQPRPPTAQHHKLFVSLLLDHGALREAGRLLEQFGPAAAYDPDVVHLRIHFHLLRREFAHAEQQLAMLAESDLPGHRLLAIGYLYENARTDTKAVEFFQRALAQGHYPDALLALARHAAEARDKARAREYIHAALDTMKKAADKAASAYDVFHPALNQLLRLEEPVDSCRAWLARFLPGKDAGLLTKHALLVFAPTEQAVHAYVQTLLQAMKPGEPPLSGAYVQVQPAPRDLQPVRPVRPGIQYVYQ
;
A
#
# COMPACT_ATOMS: atom_id res chain seq x y z
N MET A 1 33.69 4.88 -21.78
CA MET A 1 32.75 5.87 -22.37
C MET A 1 31.45 5.99 -21.57
N LEU A 2 30.70 4.90 -21.32
CA LEU A 2 29.38 4.91 -20.65
C LEU A 2 29.38 5.53 -19.24
N ILE A 3 30.41 5.30 -18.44
CA ILE A 3 30.54 5.87 -17.09
C ILE A 3 30.64 7.41 -17.16
N ALA A 4 31.46 7.93 -18.06
CA ALA A 4 31.68 9.37 -18.23
C ALA A 4 30.41 10.07 -18.73
N THR A 5 29.67 9.46 -19.66
CA THR A 5 28.39 10.03 -20.14
C THR A 5 27.33 10.02 -19.04
N THR A 6 27.27 8.96 -18.23
CA THR A 6 26.32 8.87 -17.12
C THR A 6 26.63 9.93 -16.07
N ALA A 7 27.92 10.12 -15.75
CA ALA A 7 28.36 11.14 -14.81
C ALA A 7 28.06 12.56 -15.31
N ALA A 8 28.32 12.85 -16.59
CA ALA A 8 27.98 14.13 -17.20
C ALA A 8 26.47 14.40 -17.17
N THR A 9 25.65 13.38 -17.40
CA THR A 9 24.17 13.50 -17.34
C THR A 9 23.68 13.85 -15.93
N ILE A 10 24.27 13.23 -14.90
CA ILE A 10 23.92 13.55 -13.50
C ILE A 10 24.39 14.95 -13.11
N ALA A 11 25.59 15.37 -13.55
CA ALA A 11 26.05 16.74 -13.34
C ALA A 11 25.12 17.76 -14.02
N LEU A 12 24.67 17.48 -15.24
CA LEU A 12 23.70 18.30 -15.96
C LEU A 12 22.35 18.35 -15.25
N PHE A 13 21.90 17.23 -14.65
CA PHE A 13 20.71 17.21 -13.81
C PHE A 13 20.84 18.16 -12.61
N TYR A 14 21.95 18.12 -11.88
CA TYR A 14 22.16 19.06 -10.76
C TYR A 14 22.21 20.51 -11.22
N LEU A 15 22.91 20.78 -12.32
CA LEU A 15 22.96 22.13 -12.91
C LEU A 15 21.54 22.62 -13.26
N PHE A 16 20.74 21.79 -13.92
CA PHE A 16 19.35 22.09 -14.28
C PHE A 16 18.49 22.40 -13.04
N ILE A 17 18.60 21.59 -11.98
CA ILE A 17 17.85 21.82 -10.74
C ILE A 17 18.32 23.10 -10.05
N CYS A 18 19.61 23.37 -9.96
CA CYS A 18 20.14 24.60 -9.38
C CYS A 18 19.65 25.84 -10.12
N LEU A 19 19.71 25.83 -11.46
CA LEU A 19 19.20 26.93 -12.29
C LEU A 19 17.69 27.10 -12.15
N SER A 20 16.94 26.01 -12.08
CA SER A 20 15.48 26.04 -11.88
C SER A 20 15.09 26.60 -10.51
N LEU A 21 15.81 26.21 -9.45
CA LEU A 21 15.60 26.74 -8.10
C LEU A 21 15.98 28.22 -8.01
N LEU A 22 17.06 28.64 -8.66
CA LEU A 22 17.44 30.05 -8.75
C LEU A 22 16.37 30.87 -9.48
N ALA A 23 15.89 30.39 -10.62
CA ALA A 23 14.82 31.03 -11.37
C ALA A 23 13.53 31.13 -10.54
N LEU A 24 13.18 30.08 -9.79
CA LEU A 24 12.03 30.07 -8.89
C LEU A 24 12.19 31.05 -7.71
N LEU A 25 13.40 31.19 -7.15
CA LEU A 25 13.69 32.19 -6.11
C LEU A 25 13.57 33.62 -6.64
N VAL A 26 14.11 33.90 -7.83
CA VAL A 26 13.96 35.20 -8.48
C VAL A 26 12.49 35.50 -8.76
N TRP A 27 11.74 34.51 -9.26
CA TRP A 27 10.29 34.59 -9.46
C TRP A 27 9.54 34.91 -8.16
N LEU A 28 9.80 34.17 -7.08
CA LEU A 28 9.20 34.39 -5.77
C LEU A 28 9.54 35.78 -5.20
N GLY A 29 10.78 36.24 -5.40
CA GLY A 29 11.22 37.58 -4.99
C GLY A 29 10.48 38.70 -5.73
N LEU A 30 10.37 38.60 -7.06
CA LEU A 30 9.60 39.55 -7.87
C LEU A 30 8.12 39.54 -7.47
N PHE A 31 7.56 38.34 -7.25
CA PHE A 31 6.19 38.17 -6.82
C PHE A 31 5.91 38.82 -5.46
N LEU A 32 6.84 38.70 -4.50
CA LEU A 32 6.74 39.34 -3.20
C LEU A 32 6.67 40.87 -3.32
N LEU A 33 7.44 41.47 -4.24
CA LEU A 33 7.38 42.92 -4.51
C LEU A 33 6.01 43.35 -5.03
N VAL A 34 5.39 42.55 -5.92
CA VAL A 34 4.03 42.80 -6.42
C VAL A 34 3.00 42.69 -5.30
N VAL A 35 3.10 41.67 -4.45
CA VAL A 35 2.22 41.50 -3.27
C VAL A 35 2.36 42.67 -2.31
N ALA A 36 3.59 43.14 -2.04
CA ALA A 36 3.84 44.30 -1.19
C ALA A 36 3.26 45.59 -1.79
N GLY A 37 3.32 45.75 -3.12
CA GLY A 37 2.66 46.84 -3.84
C GLY A 37 1.14 46.81 -3.70
N LEU A 38 0.52 45.65 -3.92
CA LEU A 38 -0.95 45.46 -3.86
C LEU A 38 -1.50 45.45 -2.43
N ALA A 39 -0.69 45.09 -1.44
CA ALA A 39 -1.05 45.18 -0.03
C ALA A 39 -1.39 46.62 0.37
N ARG A 40 -0.75 47.62 -0.25
CA ARG A 40 -1.08 49.05 -0.05
C ARG A 40 -2.51 49.40 -0.48
N PHE A 41 -3.10 48.61 -1.38
CA PHE A 41 -4.45 48.81 -1.90
C PHE A 41 -5.46 47.78 -1.35
N GLY A 42 -5.11 47.01 -0.33
CA GLY A 42 -6.00 46.02 0.30
C GLY A 42 -6.28 44.77 -0.55
N ALA A 43 -5.57 44.56 -1.66
CA ALA A 43 -5.83 43.49 -2.63
C ALA A 43 -4.92 42.24 -2.48
N ALA A 44 -4.05 42.19 -1.48
CA ALA A 44 -3.04 41.13 -1.32
C ALA A 44 -3.64 39.70 -1.24
N GLY A 45 -4.85 39.55 -0.68
CA GLY A 45 -5.52 38.26 -0.50
C GLY A 45 -5.82 37.50 -1.81
N LEU A 46 -5.93 38.21 -2.94
CA LEU A 46 -6.20 37.60 -4.25
C LEU A 46 -4.99 36.85 -4.82
N ILE A 47 -3.78 37.24 -4.41
CA ILE A 47 -2.53 36.84 -5.04
C ILE A 47 -1.70 35.88 -4.15
N ILE A 48 -1.93 35.89 -2.83
CA ILE A 48 -1.26 35.00 -1.86
C ILE A 48 -1.40 33.51 -2.18
N LYS A 49 -2.52 33.07 -2.80
CA LYS A 49 -2.71 31.66 -3.18
C LYS A 49 -1.68 31.17 -4.20
N PHE A 50 -1.27 32.02 -5.14
CA PHE A 50 -0.23 31.69 -6.12
C PHE A 50 1.16 31.67 -5.47
N PHE A 51 1.43 32.59 -4.54
CA PHE A 51 2.68 32.56 -3.74
C PHE A 51 2.82 31.27 -2.95
N GLU A 52 1.75 30.84 -2.27
CA GLU A 52 1.76 29.61 -1.48
C GLU A 52 2.02 28.37 -2.35
N ARG A 53 1.45 28.32 -3.57
CA ARG A 53 1.70 27.27 -4.55
C ARG A 53 3.19 27.18 -4.91
N ASP A 54 3.79 28.30 -5.28
CA ASP A 54 5.16 28.34 -5.78
C ASP A 54 6.19 28.09 -4.64
N VAL A 55 5.91 28.54 -3.42
CA VAL A 55 6.70 28.21 -2.22
C VAL A 55 6.61 26.72 -1.88
N ARG A 56 5.43 26.10 -2.02
CA ARG A 56 5.28 24.65 -1.83
C ARG A 56 6.06 23.88 -2.89
N LEU A 57 6.06 24.33 -4.15
CA LEU A 57 6.86 23.73 -5.23
C LEU A 57 8.36 23.82 -4.91
N PHE A 58 8.85 24.99 -4.48
CA PHE A 58 10.24 25.17 -4.05
C PHE A 58 10.61 24.21 -2.92
N GLY A 59 9.84 24.22 -1.84
CA GLY A 59 10.09 23.37 -0.67
C GLY A 59 9.98 21.87 -0.98
N LEU A 60 9.12 21.49 -1.92
CA LEU A 60 9.02 20.12 -2.43
C LEU A 60 10.31 19.73 -3.13
N VAL A 61 10.73 20.45 -4.17
CA VAL A 61 11.91 20.11 -5.00
C VAL A 61 13.15 20.02 -4.13
N VAL A 62 13.36 21.01 -3.25
CA VAL A 62 14.43 20.99 -2.24
C VAL A 62 14.33 19.68 -1.45
N ARG A 63 13.24 19.43 -0.72
CA ARG A 63 13.10 18.21 0.09
C ARG A 63 13.30 16.90 -0.70
N SER A 64 12.89 16.82 -1.96
CA SER A 64 13.08 15.62 -2.80
C SER A 64 14.55 15.30 -3.11
N LEU A 65 15.47 16.26 -2.94
CA LEU A 65 16.91 16.02 -3.08
C LEU A 65 17.50 15.24 -1.90
N TRP A 66 16.80 15.17 -0.76
CA TRP A 66 17.20 14.34 0.37
C TRP A 66 16.60 12.95 0.20
N LEU A 67 17.46 11.98 -0.14
CA LEU A 67 17.10 10.57 -0.16
C LEU A 67 16.85 10.09 1.27
N SER A 68 15.67 9.54 1.53
CA SER A 68 15.42 8.81 2.77
C SER A 68 15.95 7.39 2.63
N GLU A 69 16.79 6.96 3.57
CA GLU A 69 17.12 5.54 3.69
C GLU A 69 15.86 4.76 4.13
N GLY A 70 15.56 3.69 3.38
CA GLY A 70 14.53 2.74 3.74
C GLY A 70 14.99 1.83 4.89
N ALA A 71 14.05 1.12 5.50
CA ALA A 71 14.38 0.11 6.49
C ALA A 71 15.15 -1.06 5.86
N THR A 72 16.16 -1.56 6.55
CA THR A 72 16.92 -2.74 6.14
C THR A 72 16.56 -3.91 7.04
N TYR A 73 16.08 -5.00 6.43
CA TYR A 73 15.60 -6.20 7.13
C TYR A 73 16.65 -7.31 7.01
N ARG A 74 17.69 -7.24 7.87
CA ARG A 74 18.85 -8.12 7.78
C ARG A 74 19.43 -8.49 9.14
N LEU A 75 20.13 -9.61 9.19
CA LEU A 75 20.89 -10.11 10.34
C LEU A 75 22.40 -10.10 10.03
N PRO A 76 23.21 -9.26 10.69
CA PRO A 76 24.67 -9.38 10.65
C PRO A 76 25.10 -10.74 11.23
N LEU A 77 25.87 -11.50 10.46
CA LEU A 77 26.37 -12.81 10.87
C LEU A 77 27.68 -12.69 11.63
N GLN A 78 27.84 -13.48 12.69
CA GLN A 78 29.13 -13.71 13.32
C GLN A 78 29.82 -14.91 12.67
N ARG A 79 31.16 -14.98 12.78
CA ARG A 79 31.93 -16.11 12.23
C ARG A 79 31.50 -17.47 12.80
N ALA A 80 31.01 -17.49 14.04
CA ALA A 80 30.44 -18.67 14.67
C ALA A 80 29.09 -19.10 14.05
N ASP A 81 28.31 -18.17 13.51
CA ASP A 81 27.02 -18.49 12.88
C ASP A 81 27.23 -19.20 11.52
N ALA A 82 28.28 -18.87 10.76
CA ALA A 82 28.46 -19.40 9.40
C ALA A 82 29.95 -19.61 9.02
N PRO A 83 30.71 -20.44 9.77
CA PRO A 83 32.16 -20.54 9.60
C PRO A 83 32.59 -20.93 8.18
N ARG A 84 31.81 -21.81 7.53
CA ARG A 84 32.05 -22.25 6.15
C ARG A 84 31.74 -21.15 5.13
N LEU A 85 30.67 -20.38 5.32
CA LEU A 85 30.36 -19.23 4.48
C LEU A 85 31.48 -18.18 4.54
N PHE A 86 31.96 -17.86 5.74
CA PHE A 86 33.09 -16.93 5.93
C PHE A 86 34.34 -17.45 5.21
N ALA A 87 34.69 -18.72 5.38
CA ALA A 87 35.84 -19.33 4.72
C ALA A 87 35.72 -19.31 3.18
N MET A 88 34.54 -19.61 2.64
CA MET A 88 34.26 -19.55 1.20
C MET A 88 34.48 -18.14 0.65
N VAL A 89 33.89 -17.14 1.29
CA VAL A 89 33.98 -15.73 0.86
C VAL A 89 35.40 -15.19 1.00
N GLU A 90 36.11 -15.54 2.07
CA GLU A 90 37.53 -15.19 2.25
C GLU A 90 38.42 -15.85 1.19
N GLY A 91 38.17 -17.13 0.86
CA GLY A 91 38.90 -17.83 -0.20
C GLY A 91 38.65 -17.26 -1.59
N LEU A 92 37.42 -16.85 -1.89
CA LEU A 92 37.09 -16.12 -3.12
C LEU A 92 37.76 -14.74 -3.18
N ALA A 93 37.72 -13.98 -2.09
CA ALA A 93 38.39 -12.68 -2.00
C ALA A 93 39.91 -12.80 -2.21
N GLY A 94 40.53 -13.84 -1.63
CA GLY A 94 41.94 -14.15 -1.83
C GLY A 94 42.28 -14.45 -3.29
N ARG A 95 41.49 -15.30 -3.96
CA ARG A 95 41.65 -15.60 -5.41
C ARG A 95 41.46 -14.37 -6.29
N LEU A 96 40.56 -13.46 -5.91
CA LEU A 96 40.31 -12.20 -6.61
C LEU A 96 41.34 -11.10 -6.34
N ALA A 97 42.23 -11.31 -5.36
CA ALA A 97 43.18 -10.33 -4.83
C ALA A 97 42.51 -9.05 -4.32
N ILE A 98 41.38 -9.19 -3.62
CA ILE A 98 40.65 -8.10 -2.96
C ILE A 98 40.63 -8.31 -1.44
N PRO A 99 40.52 -7.24 -0.62
CA PRO A 99 40.38 -7.41 0.82
C PRO A 99 39.10 -8.20 1.15
N PRO A 100 39.12 -9.06 2.19
CA PRO A 100 37.92 -9.75 2.63
C PRO A 100 36.85 -8.75 3.09
N PRO A 101 35.56 -9.12 2.99
CA PRO A 101 34.49 -8.24 3.44
C PRO A 101 34.52 -8.03 4.96
N ASP A 102 34.16 -6.82 5.39
CA ASP A 102 34.11 -6.45 6.81
C ASP A 102 32.86 -7.02 7.51
N GLU A 103 31.78 -7.23 6.76
CA GLU A 103 30.51 -7.71 7.31
C GLU A 103 29.78 -8.60 6.32
N LEU A 104 29.29 -9.74 6.83
CA LEU A 104 28.37 -10.64 6.14
C LEU A 104 26.99 -10.52 6.80
N CYS A 105 25.95 -10.40 5.99
CA CYS A 105 24.58 -10.28 6.44
C CYS A 105 23.70 -11.35 5.79
N LEU A 106 22.69 -11.79 6.54
CA LEU A 106 21.65 -12.69 6.07
C LEU A 106 20.33 -11.94 5.92
N GLU A 107 19.58 -12.20 4.85
CA GLU A 107 18.26 -11.63 4.57
C GLU A 107 17.24 -12.72 4.22
N MET A 108 15.93 -12.45 4.35
CA MET A 108 14.89 -13.41 3.95
C MET A 108 14.44 -13.15 2.50
N ASN A 109 15.29 -13.50 1.54
CA ASN A 109 15.02 -13.36 0.11
C ASN A 109 15.85 -14.37 -0.71
N CYS A 110 15.65 -14.36 -2.03
CA CYS A 110 16.39 -15.15 -3.01
C CYS A 110 17.49 -14.34 -3.73
N GLY A 111 18.19 -13.46 -3.02
CA GLY A 111 19.21 -12.61 -3.63
C GLY A 111 20.54 -12.69 -2.91
N ALA A 112 21.60 -12.27 -3.60
CA ALA A 112 22.84 -11.87 -2.97
C ALA A 112 23.14 -10.43 -3.40
N TRP A 113 23.95 -9.72 -2.64
CA TRP A 113 24.39 -8.38 -3.02
C TRP A 113 25.71 -8.03 -2.35
N VAL A 114 26.50 -7.19 -3.02
CA VAL A 114 27.63 -6.48 -2.42
C VAL A 114 27.39 -4.98 -2.30
N GLN A 115 27.72 -4.45 -1.11
CA GLN A 115 27.66 -3.03 -0.81
C GLN A 115 29.04 -2.51 -0.39
N LEU A 116 29.52 -1.49 -1.10
CA LEU A 116 30.77 -0.81 -0.81
C LEU A 116 30.47 0.54 -0.16
N HIS A 117 30.87 0.71 1.10
CA HIS A 117 30.73 1.95 1.84
C HIS A 117 32.05 2.74 1.86
N GLY A 118 31.95 4.07 1.90
CA GLY A 118 33.11 4.98 1.91
C GLY A 118 33.40 5.66 0.56
N LEU A 119 34.21 6.72 0.63
CA LEU A 119 34.51 7.62 -0.49
C LEU A 119 35.89 7.37 -1.14
N LYS A 120 36.78 6.62 -0.49
CA LYS A 120 38.14 6.38 -0.99
C LYS A 120 38.37 4.88 -1.23
N THR A 121 39.00 4.56 -2.35
CA THR A 121 39.49 3.20 -2.63
C THR A 121 40.50 2.80 -1.55
N GLY A 122 40.31 1.64 -0.92
CA GLY A 122 41.16 1.15 0.18
C GLY A 122 40.80 1.67 1.59
N LEU A 123 39.88 2.63 1.73
CA LEU A 123 39.41 3.17 3.01
C LEU A 123 37.88 3.19 3.04
N GLY A 124 37.28 2.14 3.60
CA GLY A 124 35.83 1.98 3.72
C GLY A 124 35.42 0.51 3.84
N THR A 125 34.18 0.26 4.22
CA THR A 125 33.70 -1.08 4.54
C THR A 125 33.06 -1.77 3.34
N THR A 126 33.35 -3.05 3.15
CA THR A 126 32.69 -3.95 2.20
C THR A 126 31.72 -4.83 2.99
N ARG A 127 30.43 -4.74 2.67
CA ARG A 127 29.39 -5.59 3.24
C ARG A 127 28.80 -6.47 2.16
N ILE A 128 28.54 -7.72 2.50
CA ILE A 128 27.90 -8.68 1.61
C ILE A 128 26.63 -9.18 2.26
N GLY A 129 25.53 -9.19 1.51
CA GLY A 129 24.28 -9.82 1.89
C GLY A 129 24.05 -11.10 1.10
N VAL A 130 23.58 -12.13 1.79
CA VAL A 130 23.12 -13.38 1.18
C VAL A 130 21.73 -13.71 1.69
N GLY A 131 20.87 -14.16 0.78
CA GLY A 131 19.51 -14.56 1.07
C GLY A 131 19.44 -15.96 1.68
N TYR A 132 18.67 -16.12 2.75
CA TYR A 132 18.37 -17.42 3.34
C TYR A 132 17.63 -18.33 2.35
N ASP A 133 16.71 -17.79 1.55
CA ASP A 133 16.02 -18.58 0.53
C ASP A 133 16.96 -19.00 -0.61
N LEU A 134 17.95 -18.15 -0.93
CA LEU A 134 19.00 -18.48 -1.88
C LEU A 134 19.84 -19.66 -1.37
N LEU A 135 20.28 -19.63 -0.10
CA LEU A 135 21.02 -20.75 0.50
C LEU A 135 20.18 -22.04 0.55
N ALA A 136 18.86 -21.93 0.74
CA ALA A 136 17.96 -23.09 0.74
C ALA A 136 17.72 -23.66 -0.66
N GLY A 137 17.71 -22.82 -1.70
CA GLY A 137 17.41 -23.24 -3.07
C GLY A 137 18.62 -23.70 -3.89
N LEU A 138 19.82 -23.27 -3.51
CA LEU A 138 21.08 -23.56 -4.20
C LEU A 138 21.92 -24.62 -3.47
N SER A 139 22.77 -25.30 -4.21
CA SER A 139 23.89 -26.09 -3.69
C SER A 139 25.07 -25.21 -3.28
N GLU A 140 26.01 -25.73 -2.51
CA GLU A 140 27.20 -24.99 -2.06
C GLU A 140 28.04 -24.46 -3.23
N GLN A 141 28.17 -25.22 -4.33
CA GLN A 141 28.88 -24.78 -5.54
C GLN A 141 28.15 -23.65 -6.28
N GLU A 142 26.83 -23.72 -6.38
CA GLU A 142 26.03 -22.64 -6.97
C GLU A 142 26.08 -21.38 -6.09
N VAL A 143 26.06 -21.53 -4.77
CA VAL A 143 26.28 -20.40 -3.84
C VAL A 143 27.68 -19.83 -4.04
N GLU A 144 28.72 -20.65 -4.14
CA GLU A 144 30.08 -20.17 -4.39
C GLU A 144 30.16 -19.35 -5.69
N ALA A 145 29.51 -19.80 -6.77
CA ALA A 145 29.44 -19.07 -8.02
C ALA A 145 28.71 -17.73 -7.88
N VAL A 146 27.58 -17.68 -7.16
CA VAL A 146 26.87 -16.41 -6.88
C VAL A 146 27.73 -15.47 -6.02
N MET A 147 28.40 -15.98 -4.99
CA MET A 147 29.30 -15.19 -4.16
C MET A 147 30.50 -14.66 -4.97
N ALA A 148 31.03 -15.46 -5.90
CA ALA A 148 32.09 -15.06 -6.80
C ALA A 148 31.64 -13.93 -7.75
N HIS A 149 30.41 -14.00 -8.25
CA HIS A 149 29.77 -12.95 -9.04
C HIS A 149 29.68 -11.63 -8.25
N GLU A 150 29.15 -11.67 -7.02
CA GLU A 150 29.07 -10.49 -6.15
C GLU A 150 30.44 -9.89 -5.81
N LEU A 151 31.44 -10.72 -5.52
CA LEU A 151 32.81 -10.25 -5.25
C LEU A 151 33.49 -9.69 -6.50
N THR A 152 33.16 -10.20 -7.69
CA THR A 152 33.66 -9.64 -8.95
C THR A 152 33.08 -8.26 -9.19
N HIS A 153 31.79 -8.04 -8.89
CA HIS A 153 31.22 -6.69 -8.86
C HIS A 153 31.99 -5.75 -7.92
N ALA A 154 32.37 -6.23 -6.73
CA ALA A 154 33.15 -5.43 -5.80
C ALA A 154 34.51 -4.98 -6.36
N LYS A 155 35.17 -5.86 -7.13
CA LYS A 155 36.47 -5.60 -7.76
C LYS A 155 36.38 -4.60 -8.92
N LEU A 156 35.36 -4.73 -9.76
CA LEU A 156 35.21 -3.92 -10.99
C LEU A 156 34.84 -2.46 -10.71
N ILE A 157 34.31 -2.16 -9.52
CA ILE A 157 33.59 -0.93 -9.26
C ILE A 157 34.36 0.02 -8.34
N SER A 158 34.52 1.27 -8.77
CA SER A 158 34.97 2.34 -7.87
C SER A 158 33.85 2.78 -6.90
N ARG A 159 34.13 2.66 -5.59
CA ARG A 159 33.17 2.90 -4.50
C ARG A 159 32.46 4.25 -4.62
N ALA A 160 33.23 5.33 -4.75
CA ALA A 160 32.71 6.68 -4.78
C ALA A 160 31.85 6.96 -6.01
N LEU A 161 32.32 6.54 -7.19
CA LEU A 161 31.64 6.84 -8.44
C LEU A 161 30.31 6.11 -8.54
N ARG A 162 30.28 4.80 -8.24
CA ARG A 162 29.02 4.03 -8.24
C ARG A 162 28.00 4.64 -7.29
N ASN A 163 28.39 4.87 -6.04
CA ASN A 163 27.48 5.41 -5.03
C ASN A 163 26.96 6.80 -5.44
N TRP A 164 27.82 7.64 -6.03
CA TRP A 164 27.41 8.94 -6.54
C TRP A 164 26.46 8.83 -7.75
N LEU A 165 26.72 7.93 -8.70
CA LEU A 165 25.84 7.70 -9.86
C LEU A 165 24.45 7.19 -9.43
N PHE A 166 24.37 6.16 -8.59
CA PHE A 166 23.10 5.63 -8.10
C PHE A 166 22.34 6.64 -7.23
N ALA A 167 23.03 7.38 -6.35
CA ALA A 167 22.40 8.43 -5.56
C ALA A 167 21.93 9.62 -6.43
N GLY A 168 22.66 9.93 -7.50
CA GLY A 168 22.25 10.93 -8.50
C GLY A 168 20.98 10.52 -9.23
N LEU A 169 20.95 9.30 -9.79
CA LEU A 169 19.77 8.74 -10.44
C LEU A 169 18.56 8.65 -9.48
N GLY A 170 18.79 8.20 -8.24
CA GLY A 170 17.74 8.12 -7.22
C GLY A 170 17.13 9.49 -6.88
N ARG A 171 17.96 10.54 -6.79
CA ARG A 171 17.48 11.92 -6.59
C ARG A 171 16.73 12.44 -7.81
N ALA A 172 17.23 12.18 -9.01
CA ALA A 172 16.58 12.56 -10.26
C ALA A 172 15.18 11.93 -10.38
N ALA A 173 15.07 10.63 -10.13
CA ALA A 173 13.81 9.90 -10.08
C ALA A 173 12.86 10.45 -8.99
N THR A 174 13.38 10.73 -7.78
CA THR A 174 12.57 11.27 -6.68
C THR A 174 12.00 12.65 -7.02
N VAL A 175 12.82 13.56 -7.57
CA VAL A 175 12.39 14.90 -8.00
C VAL A 175 11.38 14.80 -9.14
N SER A 176 11.65 13.99 -10.17
CA SER A 176 10.76 13.80 -11.32
C SER A 176 9.39 13.24 -10.88
N ASN A 177 9.36 12.22 -10.02
CA ASN A 177 8.12 11.64 -9.49
C ASN A 177 7.32 12.65 -8.65
N GLN A 178 7.99 13.42 -7.79
CA GLN A 178 7.32 14.44 -6.97
C GLN A 178 6.78 15.59 -7.82
N LEU A 179 7.51 16.03 -8.85
CA LEU A 179 7.04 17.02 -9.81
C LEU A 179 5.84 16.51 -10.61
N SER A 180 5.88 15.27 -11.11
CA SER A 180 4.75 14.65 -11.83
C SER A 180 3.50 14.66 -10.96
N ALA A 181 3.60 14.14 -9.72
CA ALA A 181 2.46 14.08 -8.81
C ALA A 181 1.83 15.46 -8.54
N VAL A 182 2.66 16.51 -8.42
CA VAL A 182 2.19 17.88 -8.22
C VAL A 182 1.57 18.45 -9.49
N VAL A 183 2.21 18.29 -10.65
CA VAL A 183 1.68 18.75 -11.93
C VAL A 183 0.35 18.06 -12.25
N ASP A 184 0.25 16.74 -12.03
CA ASP A 184 -0.97 15.95 -12.22
C ASP A 184 -2.08 16.35 -11.25
N ALA A 185 -1.74 16.72 -10.01
CA ALA A 185 -2.72 17.25 -9.07
C ALA A 185 -3.29 18.61 -9.53
N HIS A 186 -2.45 19.51 -10.08
CA HIS A 186 -2.90 20.79 -10.61
C HIS A 186 -3.75 20.62 -11.87
N ARG A 187 -3.31 19.76 -12.80
CA ARG A 187 -4.07 19.44 -14.03
C ARG A 187 -5.46 18.91 -13.70
N ARG A 188 -5.58 18.00 -12.73
CA ARG A 188 -6.88 17.49 -12.25
C ARG A 188 -7.75 18.54 -11.60
N ALA A 189 -7.16 19.57 -10.98
CA ALA A 189 -7.89 20.70 -10.42
C ALA A 189 -8.31 21.74 -11.49
N GLY A 190 -7.94 21.55 -12.77
CA GLY A 190 -8.12 22.56 -13.80
C GLY A 190 -7.25 23.80 -13.61
N GLU A 191 -6.19 23.68 -12.81
CA GLU A 191 -5.27 24.76 -12.48
C GLU A 191 -3.97 24.64 -13.27
N GLY A 192 -3.40 25.77 -13.71
CA GLY A 192 -2.06 25.78 -14.31
C GLY A 192 -0.98 25.49 -13.26
N SER A 193 -0.03 24.61 -13.58
CA SER A 193 1.06 24.24 -12.66
C SER A 193 2.20 25.28 -12.59
N GLY A 194 2.10 26.36 -13.37
CA GLY A 194 3.09 27.44 -13.43
C GLY A 194 4.44 26.93 -13.97
N PRO A 195 5.59 27.23 -13.32
CA PRO A 195 6.89 26.71 -13.75
C PRO A 195 7.04 25.19 -13.57
N GLY A 196 6.10 24.53 -12.89
CA GLY A 196 6.12 23.08 -12.62
C GLY A 196 6.21 22.22 -13.87
N ASP A 197 5.46 22.55 -14.94
CA ASP A 197 5.47 21.79 -16.20
C ASP A 197 6.85 21.79 -16.88
N LEU A 198 7.53 22.95 -16.92
CA LEU A 198 8.87 23.08 -17.51
C LEU A 198 9.93 22.35 -16.66
N MET A 199 9.84 22.47 -15.34
CA MET A 199 10.72 21.75 -14.41
C MET A 199 10.55 20.24 -14.55
N LEU A 200 9.30 19.76 -14.65
CA LEU A 200 8.98 18.35 -14.86
C LEU A 200 9.58 17.87 -16.17
N LEU A 201 9.34 18.56 -17.29
CA LEU A 201 9.84 18.17 -18.60
C LEU A 201 11.37 17.99 -18.61
N GLY A 202 12.11 18.95 -18.05
CA GLY A 202 13.57 18.89 -18.00
C GLY A 202 14.10 17.82 -17.04
N ALA A 203 13.54 17.73 -15.82
CA ALA A 203 13.94 16.74 -14.81
C ALA A 203 13.67 15.30 -15.30
N ASP A 204 12.52 15.06 -15.90
CA ASP A 204 12.09 13.77 -16.42
C ASP A 204 12.93 13.35 -17.65
N ALA A 205 13.22 14.28 -18.57
CA ALA A 205 14.12 14.01 -19.70
C ALA A 205 15.52 13.57 -19.25
N LEU A 206 16.12 14.29 -18.30
CA LEU A 206 17.44 13.95 -17.75
C LEU A 206 17.42 12.66 -16.94
N THR A 207 16.36 12.43 -16.16
CA THR A 207 16.16 11.18 -15.41
C THR A 207 16.11 9.98 -16.35
N ARG A 208 15.31 10.05 -17.42
CA ARG A 208 15.23 8.98 -18.42
C ARG A 208 16.54 8.73 -19.15
N LEU A 209 17.26 9.80 -19.52
CA LEU A 209 18.56 9.67 -20.16
C LEU A 209 19.56 8.98 -19.23
N CYS A 210 19.62 9.40 -17.97
CA CYS A 210 20.46 8.80 -16.94
C CYS A 210 20.10 7.32 -16.71
N ALA A 211 18.80 6.99 -16.61
CA ALA A 211 18.33 5.63 -16.40
C ALA A 211 18.73 4.69 -17.56
N ARG A 212 18.61 5.14 -18.82
CA ARG A 212 19.03 4.35 -19.99
C ARG A 212 20.52 4.06 -19.99
N GLN A 213 21.34 5.08 -19.71
CA GLN A 213 22.79 4.93 -19.68
C GLN A 213 23.21 4.03 -18.51
N MET A 214 22.57 4.21 -17.35
CA MET A 214 22.81 3.38 -16.18
C MET A 214 22.39 1.93 -16.41
N GLY A 215 21.26 1.68 -17.08
CA GLY A 215 20.84 0.33 -17.47
C GLY A 215 21.86 -0.34 -18.39
N ALA A 216 22.35 0.37 -19.41
CA ALA A 216 23.42 -0.15 -20.28
C ALA A 216 24.72 -0.44 -19.53
N TYR A 217 25.14 0.47 -18.65
CA TYR A 217 26.31 0.26 -17.79
C TYR A 217 26.14 -0.92 -16.83
N SER A 218 24.96 -1.06 -16.22
CA SER A 218 24.64 -2.16 -15.30
C SER A 218 24.71 -3.50 -16.03
N ARG A 219 24.04 -3.65 -17.19
CA ARG A 219 24.06 -4.90 -17.96
C ARG A 219 25.47 -5.33 -18.37
N GLN A 220 26.33 -4.39 -18.75
CA GLN A 220 27.73 -4.71 -19.06
C GLN A 220 28.48 -5.25 -17.83
N ASN A 221 28.26 -4.67 -16.65
CA ASN A 221 28.88 -5.15 -15.42
C ASN A 221 28.40 -6.55 -15.03
N GLU A 222 27.15 -6.90 -15.32
CA GLU A 222 26.61 -8.25 -15.06
C GLU A 222 27.35 -9.31 -15.90
N PHE A 223 27.57 -9.06 -17.19
CA PHE A 223 28.35 -9.98 -18.04
C PHE A 223 29.80 -10.12 -17.57
N GLU A 224 30.42 -9.03 -17.12
CA GLU A 224 31.78 -9.07 -16.57
C GLU A 224 31.84 -9.82 -15.24
N ALA A 225 30.81 -9.68 -14.39
CA ALA A 225 30.70 -10.41 -13.14
C ALA A 225 30.44 -11.92 -13.35
N ASP A 226 29.57 -12.28 -14.30
CA ASP A 226 29.33 -13.67 -14.70
C ASP A 226 30.61 -14.33 -15.21
N ARG A 227 31.36 -13.60 -16.04
CA ARG A 227 32.66 -14.07 -16.54
C ARG A 227 33.67 -14.26 -15.40
N GLY A 228 33.80 -13.30 -14.49
CA GLY A 228 34.73 -13.43 -13.35
C GLY A 228 34.35 -14.58 -12.42
N ALA A 229 33.05 -14.80 -12.19
CA ALA A 229 32.56 -15.95 -11.44
C ALA A 229 32.89 -17.28 -12.13
N ALA A 230 32.70 -17.36 -13.46
CA ALA A 230 33.05 -18.54 -14.24
C ALA A 230 34.57 -18.81 -14.26
N GLU A 231 35.40 -17.76 -14.28
CA GLU A 231 36.87 -17.88 -14.18
C GLU A 231 37.32 -18.39 -12.80
N LEU A 232 36.56 -18.11 -11.73
CA LEU A 232 36.89 -18.52 -10.35
C LEU A 232 36.36 -19.89 -9.96
N CYS A 233 35.14 -20.20 -10.39
CA CYS A 233 34.36 -21.35 -9.91
C CYS A 233 34.03 -22.36 -11.02
N GLY A 234 34.37 -22.06 -12.28
CA GLY A 234 34.03 -22.87 -13.44
C GLY A 234 32.72 -22.43 -14.10
N SER A 235 32.64 -22.62 -15.42
CA SER A 235 31.49 -22.13 -16.18
C SER A 235 30.23 -22.95 -15.92
N ALA A 236 30.34 -24.27 -15.69
CA ALA A 236 29.18 -25.10 -15.32
C ALA A 236 28.48 -24.62 -14.04
N ALA A 237 29.24 -24.23 -13.00
CA ALA A 237 28.68 -23.76 -11.73
C ALA A 237 27.90 -22.45 -11.89
N MET A 238 28.44 -21.51 -12.67
CA MET A 238 27.78 -20.24 -12.94
C MET A 238 26.52 -20.41 -13.82
N ARG A 239 26.57 -21.27 -14.84
CA ARG A 239 25.40 -21.56 -15.69
C ARG A 239 24.27 -22.19 -14.86
N ALA A 240 24.60 -23.18 -14.02
CA ALA A 240 23.64 -23.83 -13.14
C ALA A 240 23.00 -22.85 -12.17
N SER A 241 23.79 -21.98 -11.52
CA SER A 241 23.25 -20.99 -10.56
C SER A 241 22.28 -20.00 -11.22
N LEU A 242 22.58 -19.51 -12.44
CA LEU A 242 21.69 -18.64 -13.20
C LEU A 242 20.36 -19.32 -13.55
N GLN A 243 20.42 -20.55 -14.09
CA GLN A 243 19.23 -21.33 -14.43
C GLN A 243 18.39 -21.64 -13.18
N ARG A 244 19.04 -21.92 -12.06
CA ARG A 244 18.39 -22.24 -10.80
C ARG A 244 17.66 -21.02 -10.23
N LEU A 245 18.30 -19.85 -10.20
CA LEU A 245 17.70 -18.60 -9.72
C LEU A 245 16.45 -18.20 -10.51
N GLU A 246 16.46 -18.39 -11.83
CA GLU A 246 15.31 -18.10 -12.71
C GLU A 246 14.05 -18.88 -12.30
N VAL A 247 14.20 -20.14 -11.87
CA VAL A 247 13.06 -20.97 -11.43
C VAL A 247 12.69 -20.71 -9.98
N LEU A 248 13.66 -20.39 -9.12
CA LEU A 248 13.42 -20.16 -7.69
C LEU A 248 12.62 -18.87 -7.45
N HIS A 249 12.92 -17.78 -8.17
CA HIS A 249 12.26 -16.49 -8.02
C HIS A 249 10.71 -16.57 -8.06
N PRO A 250 10.07 -17.10 -9.12
CA PRO A 250 8.61 -17.18 -9.19
C PRO A 250 8.01 -18.14 -8.14
N LYS A 251 8.72 -19.20 -7.75
CA LYS A 251 8.27 -20.12 -6.69
C LYS A 251 8.25 -19.44 -5.33
N LEU A 252 9.32 -18.74 -4.97
CA LEU A 252 9.43 -18.05 -3.68
C LEU A 252 8.43 -16.91 -3.54
N ALA A 253 8.07 -16.25 -4.64
CA ALA A 253 7.03 -15.24 -4.67
C ALA A 253 5.63 -15.78 -4.30
N ARG A 254 5.41 -17.10 -4.41
CA ARG A 254 4.17 -17.79 -4.00
C ARG A 254 4.18 -18.29 -2.56
N LEU A 255 5.31 -18.23 -1.86
CA LEU A 255 5.40 -18.68 -0.47
C LEU A 255 4.99 -17.53 0.47
N PRO A 256 3.82 -17.62 1.13
CA PRO A 256 3.33 -16.53 1.94
C PRO A 256 4.11 -16.42 3.26
N TRP A 257 4.23 -15.20 3.77
CA TRP A 257 5.01 -14.91 4.98
C TRP A 257 4.49 -15.64 6.23
N ASN A 258 3.18 -15.75 6.38
CA ASN A 258 2.54 -16.41 7.53
C ASN A 258 2.89 -17.90 7.61
N GLU A 259 2.96 -18.60 6.48
CA GLU A 259 3.40 -19.99 6.46
C GLU A 259 4.88 -20.13 6.87
N ARG A 260 5.74 -19.19 6.46
CA ARG A 260 7.15 -19.18 6.89
C ARG A 260 7.26 -19.02 8.41
N VAL A 261 6.52 -18.08 9.00
CA VAL A 261 6.46 -17.90 10.46
C VAL A 261 5.91 -19.15 11.15
N ALA A 262 4.87 -19.77 10.59
CA ALA A 262 4.30 -21.02 11.10
C ALA A 262 5.33 -22.17 11.13
N LYS A 263 6.17 -22.28 10.09
CA LYS A 263 7.17 -23.35 9.99
C LYS A 263 8.37 -23.16 10.91
N ILE A 264 8.67 -21.92 11.33
CA ILE A 264 9.66 -21.65 12.38
C ILE A 264 9.25 -22.25 13.73
N GLU A 265 7.94 -22.31 14.01
CA GLU A 265 7.41 -22.92 15.23
C GLU A 265 7.18 -24.44 15.13
N SER A 266 7.36 -25.01 13.94
CA SER A 266 7.10 -26.41 13.65
C SER A 266 8.28 -27.32 14.03
N PRO A 267 8.04 -28.57 14.45
CA PRO A 267 9.12 -29.53 14.72
C PRO A 267 10.03 -29.82 13.52
N ASP A 268 9.51 -29.70 12.30
CA ASP A 268 10.28 -29.96 11.08
C ASP A 268 11.31 -28.86 10.75
N GLY A 269 11.17 -27.68 11.37
CA GLY A 269 11.99 -26.51 11.10
C GLY A 269 11.65 -25.82 9.77
N LEU A 270 12.09 -24.56 9.64
CA LEU A 270 11.88 -23.80 8.41
C LEU A 270 12.85 -24.26 7.33
N SER A 271 14.09 -24.61 7.68
CA SER A 271 15.13 -25.03 6.73
C SER A 271 14.68 -26.22 5.87
N ARG A 272 14.25 -27.31 6.52
CA ARG A 272 13.87 -28.54 5.83
C ARG A 272 12.63 -28.34 4.96
N TRP A 273 11.61 -27.67 5.51
CA TRP A 273 10.39 -27.37 4.77
C TRP A 273 10.70 -26.54 3.50
N LEU A 274 11.51 -25.48 3.64
CA LEU A 274 11.85 -24.62 2.52
C LEU A 274 12.63 -25.37 1.45
N GLN A 275 13.60 -26.21 1.84
CA GLN A 275 14.31 -27.07 0.90
C GLN A 275 13.37 -28.01 0.15
N GLN A 276 12.38 -28.61 0.81
CA GLN A 276 11.39 -29.49 0.15
C GLN A 276 10.54 -28.74 -0.88
N GLU A 277 10.09 -27.53 -0.55
CA GLU A 277 9.33 -26.69 -1.48
C GLU A 277 10.16 -26.29 -2.72
N LEU A 278 11.45 -26.04 -2.52
CA LEU A 278 12.37 -25.63 -3.57
C LEU A 278 12.97 -26.79 -4.36
N ALA A 279 13.00 -28.01 -3.81
CA ALA A 279 13.54 -29.21 -4.45
C ALA A 279 12.78 -29.57 -5.73
N ALA A 280 11.47 -29.36 -5.76
CA ALA A 280 10.62 -29.64 -6.92
C ALA A 280 10.81 -28.66 -8.11
N ALA A 281 11.78 -27.74 -8.05
CA ALA A 281 12.11 -26.89 -9.20
C ALA A 281 13.01 -27.68 -10.16
N GLY A 282 12.49 -28.08 -11.31
CA GLY A 282 13.34 -28.54 -12.41
C GLY A 282 14.23 -27.40 -12.95
N PRO A 283 15.19 -27.71 -13.84
CA PRO A 283 16.01 -26.67 -14.48
C PRO A 283 15.14 -25.72 -15.31
N ALA A 284 15.54 -24.45 -15.42
CA ALA A 284 14.92 -23.52 -16.36
C ALA A 284 15.07 -24.06 -17.78
N ALA A 285 14.03 -23.96 -18.60
CA ALA A 285 14.14 -24.28 -20.02
C ALA A 285 15.06 -23.24 -20.70
N GLU A 286 16.09 -23.72 -21.39
CA GLU A 286 17.03 -22.86 -22.13
C GLU A 286 16.34 -22.10 -23.28
N ASP A 287 15.24 -22.64 -23.81
CA ASP A 287 14.45 -22.13 -24.95
C ASP A 287 13.18 -21.36 -24.53
N GLY A 288 13.21 -20.67 -23.39
CA GLY A 288 12.13 -19.76 -22.99
C GLY A 288 11.84 -18.68 -24.06
N PRO A 289 10.60 -18.14 -24.13
CA PRO A 289 10.28 -17.08 -25.09
C PRO A 289 11.26 -15.92 -24.94
N ALA A 290 11.72 -15.39 -26.08
CA ALA A 290 12.72 -14.32 -26.09
C ALA A 290 12.19 -13.10 -25.34
N GLU A 291 12.79 -12.78 -24.18
CA GLU A 291 12.46 -11.56 -23.45
C GLU A 291 12.72 -10.34 -24.33
N VAL A 292 11.73 -9.46 -24.45
CA VAL A 292 11.88 -8.24 -25.23
C VAL A 292 12.88 -7.33 -24.53
N PHE A 293 13.90 -6.90 -25.28
CA PHE A 293 14.95 -6.03 -24.77
C PHE A 293 14.39 -4.73 -24.19
N ASP A 294 14.55 -4.53 -22.88
CA ASP A 294 14.24 -3.25 -22.22
C ASP A 294 15.52 -2.44 -21.98
N ARG A 295 15.62 -1.30 -22.69
CA ARG A 295 16.74 -0.35 -22.55
C ARG A 295 16.92 0.19 -21.13
N TYR A 296 15.88 0.19 -20.30
CA TYR A 296 15.89 0.63 -18.90
C TYR A 296 16.17 -0.50 -17.90
N SER A 297 16.16 -1.77 -18.33
CA SER A 297 16.48 -2.90 -17.44
C SER A 297 17.94 -2.84 -16.99
N THR A 298 18.19 -3.04 -15.70
CA THR A 298 19.54 -3.14 -15.13
C THR A 298 20.16 -4.52 -15.28
N HIS A 299 19.35 -5.54 -15.58
CA HIS A 299 19.79 -6.92 -15.77
C HIS A 299 19.55 -7.40 -17.21
N PRO A 300 20.53 -8.08 -17.83
CA PRO A 300 20.34 -8.74 -19.12
C PRO A 300 19.48 -10.01 -18.96
N SER A 301 18.92 -10.50 -20.06
CA SER A 301 18.10 -11.72 -20.05
C SER A 301 18.94 -12.94 -19.67
N LEU A 302 18.32 -13.98 -19.08
CA LEU A 302 19.00 -15.23 -18.78
C LEU A 302 19.69 -15.82 -20.03
N ARG A 303 19.00 -15.76 -21.17
CA ARG A 303 19.52 -16.24 -22.46
C ARG A 303 20.81 -15.53 -22.85
N ASP A 304 20.86 -14.21 -22.75
CA ASP A 304 22.05 -13.43 -23.10
C ASP A 304 23.21 -13.73 -22.15
N ARG A 305 22.92 -13.90 -20.85
CA ARG A 305 23.94 -14.26 -19.83
C ARG A 305 24.54 -15.62 -20.10
N LEU A 306 23.71 -16.63 -20.39
CA LEU A 306 24.16 -17.97 -20.73
C LEU A 306 24.93 -18.00 -22.07
N ALA A 307 24.55 -17.17 -23.05
CA ALA A 307 25.26 -17.07 -24.32
C ALA A 307 26.65 -16.41 -24.19
N ALA A 308 26.82 -15.50 -23.21
CA ALA A 308 28.10 -14.85 -22.93
C ALA A 308 29.11 -15.73 -22.19
N LEU A 309 28.64 -16.80 -21.54
CA LEU A 309 29.48 -17.76 -20.82
C LEU A 309 30.00 -18.87 -21.74
N PRO A 310 31.23 -19.39 -21.50
CA PRO A 310 31.71 -20.58 -22.19
C PRO A 310 30.70 -21.74 -22.12
N ALA A 311 30.64 -22.54 -23.19
CA ALA A 311 29.86 -23.77 -23.18
C ALA A 311 30.56 -24.79 -22.27
N ASP A 312 29.87 -25.20 -21.21
CA ASP A 312 30.38 -26.20 -20.27
C ASP A 312 29.19 -26.99 -19.70
N ASN A 313 29.11 -28.26 -20.13
CA ASN A 313 28.07 -29.20 -19.74
C ASN A 313 28.57 -30.19 -18.68
N SER A 314 29.70 -29.89 -18.02
CA SER A 314 30.18 -30.74 -16.94
C SER A 314 29.13 -30.83 -15.84
N LYS A 315 28.84 -32.07 -15.41
CA LYS A 315 27.94 -32.28 -14.27
C LYS A 315 28.66 -31.80 -13.02
N LEU A 316 28.03 -30.88 -12.29
CA LEU A 316 28.46 -30.51 -10.96
C LEU A 316 28.44 -31.76 -10.07
N SER A 317 29.48 -31.94 -9.25
CA SER A 317 29.52 -33.02 -8.28
C SER A 317 28.37 -32.86 -7.29
N GLU A 318 27.80 -33.96 -6.79
CA GLU A 318 26.81 -33.91 -5.72
C GLU A 318 27.32 -33.06 -4.56
N SER A 319 26.69 -31.90 -4.37
CA SER A 319 27.08 -30.89 -3.41
C SER A 319 25.96 -30.73 -2.38
N GLN A 320 26.34 -30.46 -1.13
CA GLN A 320 25.39 -30.18 -0.07
C GLN A 320 24.60 -28.91 -0.39
N SER A 321 23.40 -28.76 0.19
CA SER A 321 22.64 -27.50 0.08
C SER A 321 23.45 -26.34 0.65
N GLY A 322 23.30 -25.15 0.08
CA GLY A 322 23.91 -23.91 0.58
C GLY A 322 23.60 -23.61 2.05
N LEU A 323 22.51 -24.15 2.62
CA LEU A 323 22.25 -24.04 4.06
C LEU A 323 23.33 -24.70 4.93
N SER A 324 24.07 -25.69 4.42
CA SER A 324 25.18 -26.31 5.16
C SER A 324 26.37 -25.37 5.37
N LEU A 325 26.35 -24.17 4.77
CA LEU A 325 27.31 -23.11 5.03
C LEU A 325 27.07 -22.40 6.36
N LEU A 326 25.85 -22.51 6.90
CA LEU A 326 25.47 -22.05 8.22
C LEU A 326 25.75 -23.14 9.26
N ALA A 327 26.19 -22.78 10.46
CA ALA A 327 26.46 -23.73 11.54
C ALA A 327 25.17 -24.41 12.02
N GLU A 328 24.13 -23.62 12.31
CA GLU A 328 22.82 -24.09 12.77
C GLU A 328 21.71 -23.31 12.05
N PRO A 329 21.31 -23.75 10.83
CA PRO A 329 20.39 -23.01 9.96
C PRO A 329 19.08 -22.55 10.63
N ASP A 330 18.39 -23.46 11.34
CA ASP A 330 17.12 -23.14 12.01
C ASP A 330 17.29 -22.18 13.21
N ASN A 331 18.42 -22.24 13.93
CA ASN A 331 18.70 -21.28 15.01
C ASN A 331 19.04 -19.90 14.46
N ILE A 332 19.73 -19.83 13.31
CA ILE A 332 20.07 -18.57 12.66
C ILE A 332 18.83 -17.93 12.04
N VAL A 333 17.93 -18.72 11.45
CA VAL A 333 16.70 -18.14 10.88
C VAL A 333 15.76 -17.63 11.96
N LEU A 334 15.75 -18.23 13.16
CA LEU A 334 15.09 -17.67 14.35
C LEU A 334 15.65 -16.28 14.70
N LYS A 335 16.99 -16.12 14.73
CA LYS A 335 17.64 -14.81 14.93
C LYS A 335 17.27 -13.82 13.83
N LEU A 336 17.21 -14.27 12.57
CA LEU A 336 16.86 -13.43 11.42
C LEU A 336 15.42 -12.92 11.52
N VAL A 337 14.46 -13.80 11.80
CA VAL A 337 13.05 -13.40 11.95
C VAL A 337 12.86 -12.47 13.14
N ALA A 338 13.56 -12.70 14.25
CA ALA A 338 13.56 -11.77 15.38
C ALA A 338 14.09 -10.38 14.97
N ALA A 339 15.17 -10.31 14.18
CA ALA A 339 15.70 -9.04 13.66
C ALA A 339 14.71 -8.35 12.72
N ILE A 340 14.04 -9.10 11.83
CA ILE A 340 12.99 -8.58 10.93
C ILE A 340 11.83 -7.98 11.74
N GLN A 341 11.34 -8.68 12.76
CA GLN A 341 10.25 -8.22 13.62
C GLN A 341 10.64 -6.95 14.41
N GLN A 342 11.87 -6.86 14.91
CA GLN A 342 12.36 -5.65 15.58
C GLN A 342 12.43 -4.45 14.64
N THR A 343 12.91 -4.63 13.41
CA THR A 343 12.93 -3.56 12.40
C THR A 343 11.51 -3.15 12.02
N ALA A 344 10.60 -4.10 11.82
CA ALA A 344 9.19 -3.82 11.54
C ALA A 344 8.55 -2.98 12.67
N LEU A 345 8.81 -3.30 13.94
CA LEU A 345 8.32 -2.52 15.08
C LEU A 345 8.83 -1.07 15.07
N LYS A 346 10.10 -0.86 14.72
CA LYS A 346 10.68 0.49 14.59
C LYS A 346 10.01 1.30 13.47
N GLU A 347 9.73 0.65 12.35
CA GLU A 347 9.02 1.28 11.21
C GLU A 347 7.56 1.56 11.53
N GLU A 348 6.85 0.67 12.22
CA GLU A 348 5.48 0.92 12.69
C GLU A 348 5.43 2.14 13.63
N ALA A 349 6.40 2.26 14.55
CA ALA A 349 6.53 3.41 15.44
C ALA A 349 6.85 4.72 14.68
N LYS A 350 7.66 4.63 13.62
CA LYS A 350 7.95 5.76 12.72
C LYS A 350 6.72 6.19 11.95
N ASP A 351 5.96 5.26 11.38
CA ASP A 351 4.70 5.55 10.69
C ASP A 351 3.71 6.24 11.64
N LEU A 352 3.57 5.76 12.89
CA LEU A 352 2.71 6.41 13.87
C LEU A 352 3.15 7.87 14.17
N ARG A 353 4.46 8.14 14.25
CA ARG A 353 4.96 9.52 14.39
C ARG A 353 4.59 10.39 13.18
N GLU A 354 4.68 9.84 11.96
CA GLU A 354 4.29 10.53 10.74
C GLU A 354 2.77 10.77 10.66
N LEU A 355 1.94 9.81 11.07
CA LEU A 355 0.48 10.01 11.19
C LEU A 355 0.15 11.16 12.14
N ARG A 356 0.82 11.22 13.30
CA ARG A 356 0.62 12.33 14.27
C ARG A 356 1.07 13.68 13.70
N LYS A 357 2.14 13.72 12.90
CA LYS A 357 2.57 14.94 12.20
C LYS A 357 1.56 15.36 11.14
N TRP A 358 1.09 14.42 10.33
CA TRP A 358 0.06 14.63 9.30
C TRP A 358 -1.23 15.18 9.92
N LEU A 359 -1.70 14.58 11.01
CA LEU A 359 -2.91 15.01 11.70
C LEU A 359 -2.78 16.42 12.27
N ARG A 360 -1.62 16.78 12.85
CA ARG A 360 -1.33 18.16 13.29
C ARG A 360 -1.43 19.15 12.13
N LYS A 361 -0.78 18.83 11.00
CA LYS A 361 -0.80 19.69 9.80
C LYS A 361 -2.21 19.93 9.25
N ILE A 362 -3.05 18.90 9.22
CA ILE A 362 -4.45 19.05 8.75
C ILE A 362 -5.29 19.89 9.70
N ARG A 363 -5.04 19.79 11.01
CA ARG A 363 -5.74 20.60 12.02
C ARG A 363 -5.33 22.08 11.95
N ASP A 364 -4.04 22.37 11.79
CA ASP A 364 -3.50 23.73 11.85
C ASP A 364 -3.94 24.62 10.68
N THR A 365 -4.25 24.02 9.53
CA THR A 365 -4.63 24.76 8.32
C THR A 365 -6.10 25.22 8.27
N ARG A 366 -6.96 24.80 9.21
CA ARG A 366 -8.43 24.96 9.06
C ARG A 366 -9.27 25.22 10.32
N SER A 367 -8.70 25.36 11.52
CA SER A 367 -9.48 25.10 12.77
C SER A 367 -9.72 26.27 13.73
N TYR A 368 -10.10 27.46 13.26
CA TYR A 368 -10.60 28.50 14.17
C TYR A 368 -12.10 28.70 14.02
N ARG A 369 -12.86 28.46 15.11
CA ARG A 369 -14.26 28.88 15.19
C ARG A 369 -14.33 30.38 15.43
N ALA A 370 -15.38 31.03 14.95
CA ALA A 370 -15.66 32.44 15.29
C ALA A 370 -15.66 32.69 16.81
N ALA A 371 -16.07 31.71 17.61
CA ALA A 371 -16.04 31.77 19.08
C ALA A 371 -14.62 31.85 19.70
N GLN A 372 -13.57 31.52 18.94
CA GLN A 372 -12.17 31.61 19.38
C GLN A 372 -11.50 32.93 18.99
N LEU A 373 -12.14 33.70 18.11
CA LEU A 373 -11.64 34.99 17.61
C LEU A 373 -11.38 36.01 18.74
N PRO A 374 -12.26 36.18 19.75
CA PRO A 374 -12.01 37.12 20.84
C PRO A 374 -10.75 36.76 21.64
N GLY A 375 -10.54 35.48 21.95
CA GLY A 375 -9.34 35.01 22.62
C GLY A 375 -8.07 35.26 21.80
N MET A 376 -8.11 35.02 20.49
CA MET A 376 -6.98 35.32 19.59
C MET A 376 -6.65 36.81 19.51
N LEU A 377 -7.67 37.66 19.43
CA LEU A 377 -7.49 39.12 19.42
C LEU A 377 -6.88 39.62 20.73
N VAL A 378 -7.33 39.08 21.87
CA VAL A 378 -6.74 39.39 23.18
C VAL A 378 -5.29 38.94 23.25
N ILE A 379 -4.95 37.74 22.80
CA ILE A 379 -3.55 37.25 22.79
C ILE A 379 -2.68 38.15 21.90
N GLY A 380 -3.09 38.38 20.65
CA GLY A 380 -2.33 39.17 19.68
C GLY A 380 -2.15 40.62 20.14
N GLY A 381 -3.23 41.26 20.58
CA GLY A 381 -3.19 42.61 21.14
C GLY A 381 -2.29 42.72 22.36
N SER A 382 -2.34 41.75 23.27
CA SER A 382 -1.51 41.75 24.48
C SER A 382 -0.03 41.54 24.19
N ILE A 383 0.32 40.72 23.20
CA ILE A 383 1.72 40.55 22.77
C ILE A 383 2.26 41.85 22.17
N VAL A 384 1.48 42.51 21.32
CA VAL A 384 1.88 43.78 20.68
C VAL A 384 2.01 44.89 21.73
N CYS A 385 1.00 45.07 22.59
CA CYS A 385 1.04 46.06 23.67
C CYS A 385 2.17 45.77 24.68
N GLY A 386 2.41 44.51 25.02
CA GLY A 386 3.52 44.11 25.91
C GLY A 386 4.89 44.40 25.30
N ALA A 387 5.06 44.18 24.00
CA ALA A 387 6.30 44.51 23.29
C ALA A 387 6.55 46.02 23.22
N ILE A 388 5.51 46.83 22.98
CA ILE A 388 5.59 48.30 23.02
C ILE A 388 5.94 48.78 24.43
N ALA A 389 5.31 48.23 25.46
CA ALA A 389 5.58 48.58 26.85
C ALA A 389 7.03 48.27 27.27
N LEU A 390 7.59 47.14 26.82
CA LEU A 390 9.01 46.80 27.00
C LEU A 390 9.93 47.83 26.32
N ALA A 391 9.63 48.21 25.07
CA ALA A 391 10.42 49.19 24.33
C ALA A 391 10.40 50.58 24.98
N MET A 392 9.33 50.92 25.71
CA MET A 392 9.17 52.17 26.45
C MET A 392 9.65 52.10 27.92
N GLY A 393 10.24 50.97 28.37
CA GLY A 393 10.72 50.81 29.75
C GLY A 393 9.61 50.63 30.81
N MET A 394 8.37 50.34 30.39
CA MET A 394 7.21 50.17 31.27
C MET A 394 7.06 48.71 31.74
N TRP A 395 7.97 48.26 32.61
CA TRP A 395 8.07 46.86 33.05
C TRP A 395 6.79 46.27 33.66
N VAL A 396 6.07 47.05 34.47
CA VAL A 396 4.82 46.61 35.11
C VAL A 396 3.70 46.39 34.07
N ALA A 397 3.60 47.27 33.08
CA ALA A 397 2.61 47.16 32.00
C ALA A 397 2.93 45.97 31.07
N ALA A 398 4.21 45.74 30.78
CA ALA A 398 4.65 44.56 30.05
C ALA A 398 4.32 43.26 30.83
N ALA A 399 4.60 43.22 32.14
CA ALA A 399 4.26 42.08 32.99
C ALA A 399 2.75 41.81 33.02
N ALA A 400 1.91 42.84 33.13
CA ALA A 400 0.45 42.70 33.07
C ALA A 400 -0.05 42.13 31.73
N CYS A 401 0.57 42.52 30.61
CA CYS A 401 0.23 42.00 29.29
C CYS A 401 0.61 40.52 29.15
N PHE A 402 1.86 40.15 29.49
CA PHE A 402 2.36 38.78 29.30
C PHE A 402 1.88 37.78 30.34
N LEU A 403 1.74 38.18 31.61
CA LEU A 403 1.35 37.30 32.72
C LEU A 403 -0.14 37.37 33.06
N GLY A 404 -0.86 38.40 32.61
CA GLY A 404 -2.30 38.55 32.84
C GLY A 404 -3.12 38.30 31.57
N LEU A 405 -2.99 39.20 30.59
CA LEU A 405 -3.88 39.21 29.43
C LEU A 405 -3.61 38.08 28.43
N VAL A 406 -2.36 37.66 28.24
CA VAL A 406 -2.05 36.48 27.40
C VAL A 406 -2.68 35.20 27.97
N PRO A 407 -2.50 34.83 29.26
CA PRO A 407 -3.22 33.70 29.86
C PRO A 407 -4.74 33.83 29.79
N LEU A 408 -5.29 35.03 30.00
CA LEU A 408 -6.73 35.29 29.89
C LEU A 408 -7.22 35.06 28.44
N GLY A 409 -6.48 35.53 27.45
CA GLY A 409 -6.77 35.28 26.04
C GLY A 409 -6.67 33.80 25.67
N ILE A 410 -5.68 33.07 26.20
CA ILE A 410 -5.56 31.61 26.06
C ILE A 410 -6.77 30.91 26.68
N TRP A 411 -7.23 31.36 27.85
CA TRP A 411 -8.41 30.81 28.51
C TRP A 411 -9.68 30.99 27.68
N PHE A 412 -9.94 32.19 27.16
CA PHE A 412 -11.04 32.44 26.22
C PHE A 412 -10.93 31.60 24.93
N TRP A 413 -9.71 31.42 24.42
CA TRP A 413 -9.46 30.58 23.25
C TRP A 413 -9.73 29.08 23.50
N ILE A 414 -9.40 28.58 24.70
CA ILE A 414 -9.71 27.21 25.13
C ILE A 414 -11.22 27.04 25.33
N LEU A 415 -11.90 28.01 25.95
CA LEU A 415 -13.35 28.00 26.13
C LEU A 415 -14.13 28.01 24.82
N GLY A 416 -13.62 28.69 23.78
CA GLY A 416 -14.20 28.70 22.44
C GLY A 416 -14.07 27.39 21.67
N ARG A 417 -13.34 26.39 22.18
CA ARG A 417 -13.19 25.07 21.55
C ARG A 417 -14.51 24.30 21.57
N TYR A 418 -14.72 23.48 20.54
CA TYR A 418 -15.86 22.56 20.52
C TYR A 418 -15.76 21.54 21.66
N ARG A 419 -16.89 21.31 22.34
CA ARG A 419 -17.07 20.27 23.35
C ARG A 419 -18.27 19.43 22.94
N ASP A 420 -18.12 18.12 23.06
CA ASP A 420 -19.17 17.16 22.70
C ASP A 420 -20.37 17.37 23.62
N LYS A 421 -21.52 17.75 23.05
CA LYS A 421 -22.78 17.83 23.79
C LYS A 421 -23.48 16.48 23.88
N ARG A 422 -23.29 15.65 22.86
CA ARG A 422 -23.86 14.31 22.72
C ARG A 422 -22.70 13.38 22.39
N PRO A 423 -22.23 12.56 23.33
CA PRO A 423 -21.16 11.63 23.05
C PRO A 423 -21.65 10.58 22.06
N LEU A 424 -20.83 10.29 21.05
CA LEU A 424 -21.14 9.20 20.12
C LEU A 424 -20.84 7.86 20.79
N PRO A 425 -21.73 6.86 20.67
CA PRO A 425 -21.48 5.53 21.18
C PRO A 425 -20.37 4.85 20.37
N VAL A 426 -19.58 4.03 21.04
CA VAL A 426 -18.71 3.05 20.39
C VAL A 426 -19.51 1.75 20.35
N PRO A 427 -19.94 1.27 19.17
CA PRO A 427 -20.67 0.02 19.07
C PRO A 427 -19.77 -1.15 19.44
N ASP A 428 -20.38 -2.26 19.85
CA ASP A 428 -19.65 -3.51 20.03
C ASP A 428 -19.00 -3.94 18.70
N TYR A 429 -17.81 -4.52 18.77
CA TYR A 429 -17.05 -4.98 17.61
C TYR A 429 -17.88 -5.92 16.74
N GLU A 430 -18.67 -6.82 17.35
CA GLU A 430 -19.58 -7.70 16.63
C GLU A 430 -20.64 -6.93 15.85
N ALA A 431 -21.29 -5.95 16.49
CA ALA A 431 -22.32 -5.14 15.86
C ALA A 431 -21.71 -4.30 14.72
N PHE A 432 -20.51 -3.76 14.92
CA PHE A 432 -19.76 -3.05 13.88
C PHE A 432 -19.48 -3.95 12.67
N MET A 433 -18.97 -5.17 12.89
CA MET A 433 -18.67 -6.11 11.80
C MET A 433 -19.93 -6.59 11.08
N LYS A 434 -21.06 -6.75 11.80
CA LYS A 434 -22.36 -7.07 11.20
C LYS A 434 -22.92 -5.91 10.39
N GLY A 435 -22.90 -4.68 10.92
CA GLY A 435 -23.43 -3.51 10.22
C GLY A 435 -22.57 -3.03 9.05
N ARG A 436 -21.30 -3.47 8.97
CA ARG A 436 -20.47 -3.31 7.77
C ARG A 436 -20.93 -4.20 6.62
N GLN A 437 -21.74 -5.24 6.86
CA GLN A 437 -22.32 -6.03 5.78
C GLN A 437 -23.27 -5.11 5.01
N ASP A 438 -23.02 -4.96 3.70
CA ASP A 438 -23.72 -4.01 2.84
C ASP A 438 -25.24 -4.08 3.03
N TYR A 439 -25.89 -2.91 3.07
CA TYR A 439 -27.35 -2.88 3.08
C TYR A 439 -27.85 -3.59 1.83
N PRO A 440 -28.74 -4.60 1.95
CA PRO A 440 -29.29 -5.25 0.77
C PRO A 440 -29.97 -4.19 -0.10
N LEU A 441 -29.46 -4.07 -1.34
CA LEU A 441 -29.90 -3.10 -2.35
C LEU A 441 -31.40 -3.19 -2.73
N PRO A 442 -32.08 -4.35 -2.72
CA PRO A 442 -33.52 -4.34 -3.00
C PRO A 442 -34.29 -3.86 -1.76
N ASP A 443 -35.13 -2.83 -1.95
CA ASP A 443 -36.08 -2.24 -0.97
C ASP A 443 -35.59 -1.05 -0.12
N LEU A 444 -34.43 -0.46 -0.43
CA LEU A 444 -33.90 0.72 0.29
C LEU A 444 -34.87 1.91 0.32
N GLU A 445 -35.49 2.26 -0.82
CA GLU A 445 -36.38 3.42 -0.92
C GLU A 445 -37.64 3.30 -0.05
N ASN A 446 -38.25 2.11 0.01
CA ASN A 446 -39.45 1.90 0.82
C ASN A 446 -39.13 1.91 2.31
N ARG A 447 -38.00 1.29 2.71
CA ARG A 447 -37.52 1.34 4.09
C ARG A 447 -37.19 2.77 4.51
N GLU A 448 -36.56 3.54 3.62
CA GLU A 448 -36.26 4.95 3.84
C GLU A 448 -37.54 5.77 4.07
N LYS A 449 -38.55 5.61 3.20
CA LYS A 449 -39.86 6.29 3.35
C LYS A 449 -40.54 5.93 4.67
N LYS A 450 -40.57 4.65 5.04
CA LYS A 450 -41.15 4.19 6.30
C LYS A 450 -40.45 4.81 7.51
N ILE A 451 -39.12 4.79 7.51
CA ILE A 451 -38.32 5.43 8.56
C ILE A 451 -38.58 6.93 8.62
N GLU A 452 -38.67 7.60 7.47
CA GLU A 452 -38.97 9.03 7.41
C GLU A 452 -40.34 9.36 8.01
N GLU A 453 -41.37 8.56 7.76
CA GLU A 453 -42.69 8.69 8.39
C GLU A 453 -42.64 8.50 9.90
N GLU A 454 -42.00 7.44 10.39
CA GLU A 454 -41.81 7.16 11.83
C GLU A 454 -41.10 8.33 12.53
N LEU A 455 -40.03 8.85 11.93
CA LEU A 455 -39.27 9.97 12.50
C LEU A 455 -40.04 11.29 12.47
N ARG A 456 -40.86 11.53 11.45
CA ARG A 456 -41.77 12.69 11.39
C ARG A 456 -42.85 12.61 12.46
N GLN A 457 -43.40 11.43 12.73
CA GLN A 457 -44.35 11.21 13.83
C GLN A 457 -43.68 11.46 15.19
N LEU A 458 -42.44 11.01 15.37
CA LEU A 458 -41.68 11.19 16.61
C LEU A 458 -41.45 12.67 16.99
N ILE A 459 -41.35 13.57 16.01
CA ILE A 459 -41.18 15.01 16.23
C ILE A 459 -42.49 15.81 16.25
N ALA A 460 -43.62 15.21 15.87
CA ALA A 460 -44.90 15.91 15.73
C ALA A 460 -45.40 16.51 17.06
N GLY A 461 -45.03 15.90 18.20
CA GLY A 461 -45.38 16.39 19.54
C GLY A 461 -44.48 17.50 20.10
N GLU A 462 -43.42 17.92 19.39
CA GLU A 462 -42.48 18.96 19.84
C GLU A 462 -42.78 20.31 19.19
N PRO A 463 -43.11 21.38 19.95
CA PRO A 463 -43.54 22.65 19.36
C PRO A 463 -42.40 23.51 18.79
N LYS A 464 -41.14 23.27 19.20
CA LYS A 464 -39.98 24.11 18.80
C LYS A 464 -39.09 23.38 17.81
N LYS A 465 -38.84 23.98 16.63
CA LYS A 465 -37.92 23.46 15.59
C LYS A 465 -36.54 23.06 16.14
N ARG A 466 -35.98 23.83 17.08
CA ARG A 466 -34.70 23.51 17.73
C ARG A 466 -34.75 22.24 18.59
N ARG A 467 -35.88 21.97 19.27
CA ARG A 467 -36.09 20.74 20.04
C ARG A 467 -36.37 19.55 19.14
N GLN A 468 -37.12 19.76 18.06
CA GLN A 468 -37.30 18.75 17.00
C GLN A 468 -35.94 18.31 16.41
N ALA A 469 -35.09 19.27 16.01
CA ALA A 469 -33.75 18.98 15.50
C ALA A 469 -32.88 18.25 16.53
N ALA A 470 -32.93 18.70 17.80
CA ALA A 470 -32.23 18.05 18.90
C ALA A 470 -32.64 16.57 19.04
N ARG A 471 -33.95 16.29 19.06
CA ARG A 471 -34.51 14.95 19.22
C ARG A 471 -34.18 14.03 18.05
N LEU A 472 -34.16 14.55 16.82
CA LEU A 472 -33.71 13.80 15.64
C LEU A 472 -32.21 13.46 15.71
N VAL A 473 -31.37 14.37 16.20
CA VAL A 473 -29.94 14.07 16.42
C VAL A 473 -29.77 13.01 17.50
N ASP A 474 -30.53 13.07 18.59
CA ASP A 474 -30.49 12.05 19.65
C ASP A 474 -30.88 10.66 19.09
N GLU A 475 -31.93 10.60 18.26
CA GLU A 475 -32.32 9.37 17.57
C GLU A 475 -31.25 8.90 16.56
N GLY A 476 -30.63 9.81 15.81
CA GLY A 476 -29.55 9.48 14.90
C GLY A 476 -28.32 8.91 15.62
N VAL A 477 -27.95 9.48 16.77
CA VAL A 477 -26.87 8.97 17.63
C VAL A 477 -27.23 7.58 18.20
N ALA A 478 -28.49 7.39 18.63
CA ALA A 478 -28.97 6.10 19.11
C ALA A 478 -28.99 5.02 18.01
N ALA A 479 -29.39 5.40 16.79
CA ALA A 479 -29.38 4.53 15.62
C ALA A 479 -27.95 4.10 15.25
N LEU A 480 -26.98 5.02 15.30
CA LEU A 480 -25.56 4.67 15.15
C LEU A 480 -25.11 3.66 16.22
N GLY A 481 -25.51 3.82 17.47
CA GLY A 481 -25.21 2.85 18.53
C GLY A 481 -25.73 1.44 18.26
N ARG A 482 -26.85 1.32 17.53
CA ARG A 482 -27.42 0.05 17.06
C ARG A 482 -26.88 -0.39 15.69
N VAL A 483 -25.98 0.41 15.11
CA VAL A 483 -25.40 0.21 13.78
C VAL A 483 -26.45 0.25 12.65
N ASP A 484 -27.54 0.99 12.87
CA ASP A 484 -28.57 1.29 11.88
C ASP A 484 -28.23 2.61 11.17
N TYR A 485 -27.32 2.52 10.21
CA TYR A 485 -26.83 3.63 9.40
C TYR A 485 -27.91 4.25 8.51
N LEU A 486 -28.88 3.47 8.02
CA LEU A 486 -29.99 4.01 7.23
C LEU A 486 -30.87 4.92 8.08
N ARG A 487 -31.26 4.47 9.28
CA ARG A 487 -32.04 5.31 10.19
C ARG A 487 -31.26 6.53 10.65
N ALA A 488 -29.96 6.37 10.93
CA ALA A 488 -29.08 7.48 11.26
C ALA A 488 -29.00 8.52 10.13
N HIS A 489 -28.91 8.07 8.86
CA HIS A 489 -28.89 8.94 7.69
C HIS A 489 -30.19 9.74 7.53
N VAL A 490 -31.35 9.10 7.64
CA VAL A 490 -32.65 9.78 7.52
C VAL A 490 -32.85 10.77 8.66
N ALA A 491 -32.52 10.36 9.89
CA ALA A 491 -32.63 11.23 11.07
C ALA A 491 -31.73 12.46 10.96
N SER A 492 -30.47 12.30 10.52
CA SER A 492 -29.55 13.42 10.36
C SER A 492 -29.95 14.33 9.19
N ARG A 493 -30.46 13.79 8.08
CA ARG A 493 -30.99 14.57 6.95
C ARG A 493 -32.18 15.44 7.37
N LEU A 494 -33.12 14.89 8.13
CA LEU A 494 -34.25 15.66 8.67
C LEU A 494 -33.79 16.71 9.69
N ALA A 495 -32.85 16.37 10.57
CA ALA A 495 -32.27 17.30 11.52
C ALA A 495 -31.54 18.47 10.83
N GLN A 496 -30.82 18.19 9.75
CA GLN A 496 -30.08 19.18 8.97
C GLN A 496 -31.00 20.22 8.32
N LYS A 497 -32.21 19.83 7.87
CA LYS A 497 -33.22 20.76 7.34
C LYS A 497 -33.71 21.75 8.41
N LEU A 498 -33.72 21.35 9.68
CA LEU A 498 -34.20 22.17 10.81
C LEU A 498 -33.07 23.00 11.44
N ASP A 499 -31.87 22.45 11.55
CA ASP A 499 -30.67 23.12 12.06
C ASP A 499 -29.43 22.79 11.21
N PRO A 500 -29.19 23.54 10.11
CA PRO A 500 -28.05 23.32 9.23
C PRO A 500 -26.68 23.56 9.89
N LYS A 501 -26.64 24.21 11.06
CA LYS A 501 -25.40 24.57 11.77
C LYS A 501 -25.05 23.60 12.91
N SER A 502 -25.86 22.55 13.13
CA SER A 502 -25.57 21.55 14.15
C SER A 502 -24.35 20.71 13.77
N VAL A 503 -23.34 20.77 14.62
CA VAL A 503 -22.10 19.98 14.48
C VAL A 503 -22.38 18.49 14.69
N GLU A 504 -23.18 18.17 15.71
CA GLU A 504 -23.54 16.80 16.06
C GLU A 504 -24.30 16.11 14.90
N CYS A 505 -25.21 16.85 14.27
CA CYS A 505 -25.89 16.39 13.05
C CYS A 505 -24.90 16.06 11.93
N ALA A 506 -23.93 16.96 11.68
CA ALA A 506 -22.90 16.74 10.66
C ALA A 506 -22.02 15.51 10.96
N LEU A 507 -21.71 15.23 12.23
CA LEU A 507 -20.96 14.03 12.63
C LEU A 507 -21.77 12.74 12.41
N VAL A 508 -23.08 12.75 12.70
CA VAL A 508 -23.95 11.60 12.41
C VAL A 508 -24.04 11.36 10.89
N THR A 509 -24.25 12.42 10.10
CA THR A 509 -24.25 12.33 8.64
C THR A 509 -22.93 11.80 8.09
N LEU A 510 -21.80 12.22 8.66
CA LEU A 510 -20.46 11.74 8.27
C LEU A 510 -20.33 10.22 8.44
N VAL A 511 -20.72 9.68 9.60
CA VAL A 511 -20.64 8.23 9.86
C VAL A 511 -21.60 7.48 8.95
N ALA A 512 -22.84 7.95 8.82
CA ALA A 512 -23.84 7.30 7.98
C ALA A 512 -23.44 7.29 6.49
N ALA A 513 -22.86 8.37 5.97
CA ALA A 513 -22.33 8.43 4.61
C ALA A 513 -21.19 7.42 4.36
N GLY A 514 -20.36 7.16 5.38
CA GLY A 514 -19.31 6.15 5.31
C GLY A 514 -19.83 4.74 5.11
N ALA A 515 -21.03 4.41 5.64
CA ALA A 515 -21.64 3.10 5.49
C ALA A 515 -22.17 2.83 4.07
N PHE A 516 -22.41 3.87 3.27
CA PHE A 516 -22.89 3.76 1.88
C PHE A 516 -21.75 3.87 0.85
N ASP A 517 -20.50 3.72 1.28
CA ASP A 517 -19.25 3.88 0.49
C ASP A 517 -19.20 5.16 -0.37
N GLN A 518 -19.81 6.26 0.10
CA GLN A 518 -19.83 7.54 -0.61
C GLN A 518 -18.54 8.35 -0.34
N ARG A 519 -17.39 7.86 -0.83
CA ARG A 519 -16.06 8.41 -0.48
C ARG A 519 -15.90 9.91 -0.73
N ASP A 520 -16.42 10.41 -1.86
CA ASP A 520 -16.35 11.84 -2.20
C ASP A 520 -17.15 12.70 -1.21
N VAL A 521 -18.34 12.22 -0.83
CA VAL A 521 -19.22 12.88 0.14
C VAL A 521 -18.57 12.86 1.52
N VAL A 522 -18.00 11.72 1.93
CA VAL A 522 -17.27 11.57 3.20
C VAL A 522 -16.08 12.50 3.26
N GLY A 523 -15.32 12.66 2.17
CA GLY A 523 -14.21 13.61 2.10
C GLY A 523 -14.64 15.06 2.35
N GLY A 524 -15.74 15.49 1.71
CA GLY A 524 -16.34 16.81 1.90
C GLY A 524 -16.84 17.04 3.34
N LEU A 525 -17.59 16.07 3.88
CA LEU A 525 -18.10 16.11 5.25
C LEU A 525 -16.97 16.08 6.29
N MET A 526 -15.92 15.30 6.07
CA MET A 526 -14.73 15.25 6.91
C MET A 526 -14.02 16.61 6.94
N ALA A 527 -13.85 17.26 5.79
CA ALA A 527 -13.27 18.59 5.70
C ALA A 527 -14.11 19.64 6.45
N ALA A 528 -15.44 19.56 6.34
CA ALA A 528 -16.36 20.41 7.09
C ALA A 528 -16.28 20.16 8.61
N ALA A 529 -16.27 18.90 9.03
CA ALA A 529 -16.14 18.49 10.43
C ALA A 529 -14.80 18.95 11.03
N LEU A 530 -13.69 18.79 10.30
CA LEU A 530 -12.37 19.31 10.66
C LEU A 530 -12.38 20.82 10.86
N LYS A 531 -13.05 21.58 9.99
CA LYS A 531 -13.16 23.04 10.12
C LYS A 531 -13.95 23.45 11.37
N GLN A 532 -14.99 22.69 11.73
CA GLN A 532 -15.88 23.04 12.84
C GLN A 532 -15.37 22.56 14.21
N THR A 533 -14.76 21.38 14.30
CA THR A 533 -14.37 20.74 15.57
C THR A 533 -12.86 20.55 15.72
N GLY A 534 -12.10 20.63 14.62
CA GLY A 534 -10.71 20.16 14.57
C GLY A 534 -10.56 18.65 14.77
N LEU A 535 -11.69 17.91 14.88
CA LEU A 535 -11.77 16.51 15.28
C LEU A 535 -10.88 16.19 16.49
N ARG A 536 -10.88 17.08 17.50
CA ARG A 536 -10.02 16.98 18.70
C ARG A 536 -10.72 16.33 19.88
N SER A 537 -12.05 16.38 19.91
CA SER A 537 -12.82 15.74 20.99
C SER A 537 -12.92 14.22 20.74
N PRO A 538 -13.10 13.42 21.79
CA PRO A 538 -13.20 11.96 21.65
C PRO A 538 -14.28 11.53 20.67
N SER A 539 -15.47 12.12 20.73
CA SER A 539 -16.59 11.72 19.86
C SER A 539 -16.38 12.18 18.42
N SER A 540 -15.83 13.38 18.21
CA SER A 540 -15.58 13.88 16.86
C SER A 540 -14.40 13.14 16.19
N ALA A 541 -13.35 12.81 16.93
CA ALA A 541 -12.29 11.93 16.45
C ALA A 541 -12.83 10.53 16.14
N TRP A 542 -13.66 9.97 17.02
CA TRP A 542 -14.31 8.68 16.80
C TRP A 542 -15.21 8.69 15.56
N ALA A 543 -16.03 9.73 15.35
CA ALA A 543 -16.85 9.87 14.14
C ALA A 543 -16.02 9.83 12.86
N GLY A 544 -14.89 10.55 12.85
CA GLY A 544 -13.96 10.55 11.73
C GLY A 544 -13.34 9.17 11.51
N ALA A 545 -12.86 8.53 12.57
CA ALA A 545 -12.34 7.17 12.53
C ALA A 545 -13.37 6.17 11.98
N TRP A 546 -14.60 6.21 12.50
CA TRP A 546 -15.68 5.31 12.13
C TRP A 546 -16.03 5.43 10.65
N ALA A 547 -16.26 6.64 10.15
CA ALA A 547 -16.57 6.86 8.73
C ALA A 547 -15.45 6.33 7.81
N LEU A 548 -14.19 6.57 8.18
CA LEU A 548 -13.02 6.13 7.40
C LEU A 548 -12.82 4.61 7.46
N LEU A 549 -13.10 3.97 8.59
CA LEU A 549 -13.08 2.50 8.71
C LEU A 549 -14.11 1.86 7.77
N LEU A 550 -15.30 2.45 7.65
CA LEU A 550 -16.36 1.96 6.75
C LEU A 550 -15.96 2.14 5.27
N CYS A 551 -15.34 3.28 4.93
CA CYS A 551 -14.82 3.55 3.57
C CYS A 551 -13.56 2.74 3.21
N GLY A 552 -12.95 2.04 4.17
CA GLY A 552 -11.69 1.32 3.98
C GLY A 552 -10.44 2.19 3.89
N ASP A 553 -10.47 3.45 4.32
CA ASP A 553 -9.26 4.29 4.46
C ASP A 553 -8.58 4.01 5.81
N TRP A 554 -7.85 2.89 5.85
CA TRP A 554 -7.17 2.40 7.05
C TRP A 554 -6.13 3.38 7.60
N ARG A 555 -5.44 4.12 6.72
CA ARG A 555 -4.35 5.01 7.11
C ARG A 555 -4.90 6.21 7.90
N ALA A 556 -5.90 6.89 7.35
CA ALA A 556 -6.51 8.02 8.03
C ALA A 556 -7.32 7.56 9.26
N ALA A 557 -8.01 6.42 9.16
CA ALA A 557 -8.74 5.82 10.28
C ALA A 557 -7.86 5.58 11.51
N GLU A 558 -6.67 4.96 11.35
CA GLU A 558 -5.74 4.71 12.45
C GLU A 558 -5.33 6.00 13.18
N ALA A 559 -5.09 7.08 12.45
CA ALA A 559 -4.72 8.37 13.05
C ALA A 559 -5.84 8.91 13.96
N PHE A 560 -7.09 8.83 13.52
CA PHE A 560 -8.24 9.29 14.30
C PHE A 560 -8.61 8.32 15.44
N LEU A 561 -8.44 7.01 15.25
CA LEU A 561 -8.62 6.01 16.32
C LEU A 561 -7.70 6.30 17.50
N HIS A 562 -6.42 6.57 17.25
CA HIS A 562 -5.48 6.93 18.31
C HIS A 562 -5.90 8.19 19.09
N GLU A 563 -6.52 9.18 18.43
CA GLU A 563 -7.04 10.36 19.12
C GLU A 563 -8.30 10.05 19.92
N ALA A 564 -9.21 9.25 19.37
CA ALA A 564 -10.43 8.80 20.03
C ALA A 564 -10.14 7.97 21.29
N MET A 565 -9.04 7.20 21.28
CA MET A 565 -8.61 6.34 22.37
C MET A 565 -7.87 7.06 23.51
N LYS A 566 -7.34 8.29 23.30
CA LYS A 566 -6.64 9.04 24.36
C LYS A 566 -7.35 9.08 25.73
N PRO A 567 -8.66 9.36 25.82
CA PRO A 567 -9.37 9.36 27.10
C PRO A 567 -9.70 7.95 27.64
N ARG A 568 -9.67 6.92 26.78
CA ARG A 568 -10.07 5.54 27.10
C ARG A 568 -9.06 4.56 26.47
N PRO A 569 -7.81 4.52 26.97
CA PRO A 569 -6.72 3.77 26.32
C PRO A 569 -6.89 2.25 26.36
N ASP A 570 -7.74 1.76 27.27
CA ASP A 570 -8.00 0.33 27.52
C ASP A 570 -9.43 -0.08 27.16
N ASP A 571 -10.13 0.71 26.35
CA ASP A 571 -11.44 0.34 25.81
C ASP A 571 -11.28 -0.87 24.85
N PRO A 572 -11.90 -2.03 25.13
CA PRO A 572 -11.70 -3.24 24.34
C PRO A 572 -12.24 -3.10 22.92
N GLN A 573 -13.34 -2.37 22.71
CA GLN A 573 -13.93 -2.20 21.39
C GLN A 573 -13.01 -1.37 20.48
N LEU A 574 -12.46 -0.27 21.02
CA LEU A 574 -11.50 0.55 20.29
C LEU A 574 -10.17 -0.18 20.06
N LEU A 575 -9.71 -0.99 21.02
CA LEU A 575 -8.51 -1.83 20.85
C LEU A 575 -8.70 -2.88 19.74
N ALA A 576 -9.85 -3.56 19.70
CA ALA A 576 -10.18 -4.53 18.65
C ALA A 576 -10.25 -3.87 17.26
N LEU A 577 -10.90 -2.71 17.15
CA LEU A 577 -10.97 -1.94 15.91
C LEU A 577 -9.61 -1.40 15.47
N LEU A 578 -8.77 -0.95 16.41
CA LEU A 578 -7.40 -0.52 16.12
C LEU A 578 -6.55 -1.69 15.64
N ALA A 579 -6.63 -2.85 16.30
CA ALA A 579 -5.93 -4.06 15.89
C ALA A 579 -6.36 -4.52 14.49
N PHE A 580 -7.66 -4.52 14.21
CA PHE A 580 -8.21 -4.79 12.89
C PHE A 580 -7.73 -3.79 11.83
N CYS A 581 -7.76 -2.49 12.14
CA CYS A 581 -7.27 -1.45 11.21
C CYS A 581 -5.78 -1.61 10.91
N GLN A 582 -4.98 -1.91 11.93
CA GLN A 582 -3.54 -2.14 11.80
C GLN A 582 -3.21 -3.40 11.01
N SER A 583 -3.98 -4.48 11.16
CA SER A 583 -3.79 -5.69 10.36
C SER A 583 -4.07 -5.45 8.87
N ARG A 584 -5.09 -4.64 8.53
CA ARG A 584 -5.35 -4.21 7.14
C ARG A 584 -4.22 -3.35 6.55
N ARG A 585 -3.37 -2.76 7.39
CA ARG A 585 -2.15 -2.03 7.00
C ARG A 585 -0.88 -2.88 7.02
N GLY A 586 -0.97 -4.17 7.37
CA GLY A 586 0.19 -5.06 7.54
C GLY A 586 1.03 -4.77 8.78
N LYS A 587 0.51 -4.03 9.75
CA LYS A 587 1.19 -3.67 11.01
C LYS A 587 0.97 -4.73 12.09
N TRP A 588 1.52 -5.93 11.85
CA TRP A 588 1.25 -7.11 12.66
C TRP A 588 1.70 -6.96 14.12
N GLN A 589 2.80 -6.26 14.38
CA GLN A 589 3.34 -6.15 15.75
C GLN A 589 2.41 -5.32 16.63
N SER A 590 1.99 -4.14 16.14
CA SER A 590 1.01 -3.30 16.82
C SER A 590 -0.37 -3.95 16.91
N ALA A 591 -0.82 -4.62 15.85
CA ALA A 591 -2.11 -5.30 15.84
C ALA A 591 -2.20 -6.41 16.90
N LEU A 592 -1.19 -7.30 16.95
CA LEU A 592 -1.12 -8.38 17.93
C LEU A 592 -0.96 -7.86 19.36
N ALA A 593 -0.20 -6.78 19.57
CA ALA A 593 -0.08 -6.14 20.88
C ALA A 593 -1.43 -5.57 21.36
N ASN A 594 -2.19 -4.90 20.48
CA ASN A 594 -3.47 -4.31 20.83
C ASN A 594 -4.57 -5.35 21.07
N ILE A 595 -4.64 -6.41 20.27
CA ILE A 595 -5.64 -7.47 20.49
C ILE A 595 -5.32 -8.31 21.75
N ARG A 596 -4.04 -8.51 22.08
CA ARG A 596 -3.63 -9.10 23.38
C ARG A 596 -4.12 -8.24 24.54
N ARG A 597 -3.92 -6.92 24.49
CA ARG A 597 -4.44 -5.99 25.51
C ARG A 597 -5.96 -6.03 25.60
N CYS A 598 -6.66 -6.13 24.47
CA CYS A 598 -8.11 -6.28 24.43
C CYS A 598 -8.60 -7.52 25.19
N CYS A 599 -7.87 -8.63 25.13
CA CYS A 599 -8.26 -9.93 25.71
C CYS A 599 -7.70 -10.18 27.13
N GLN A 600 -6.86 -9.29 27.68
CA GLN A 600 -6.21 -9.47 28.99
C GLN A 600 -7.14 -9.34 30.22
N PRO A 601 -8.01 -8.30 30.35
CA PRO A 601 -8.60 -7.99 31.65
C PRO A 601 -9.91 -8.73 32.00
N ARG A 602 -10.48 -9.60 31.15
CA ARG A 602 -11.74 -10.36 31.38
C ARG A 602 -11.76 -11.59 30.46
N PRO A 603 -12.61 -12.63 30.67
CA PRO A 603 -12.82 -13.61 29.61
C PRO A 603 -13.24 -12.84 28.34
N PRO A 604 -12.47 -12.95 27.24
CA PRO A 604 -12.75 -12.20 26.03
C PRO A 604 -14.14 -12.60 25.50
N THR A 605 -14.84 -11.64 24.89
CA THR A 605 -16.04 -11.99 24.12
C THR A 605 -15.64 -12.99 23.04
N ALA A 606 -16.54 -13.90 22.67
CA ALA A 606 -16.26 -14.91 21.64
C ALA A 606 -15.73 -14.28 20.34
N GLN A 607 -16.20 -13.08 20.00
CA GLN A 607 -15.76 -12.34 18.82
C GLN A 607 -14.37 -11.73 18.94
N HIS A 608 -13.99 -11.16 20.09
CA HIS A 608 -12.61 -10.72 20.30
C HIS A 608 -11.64 -11.90 20.28
N HIS A 609 -12.06 -13.05 20.82
CA HIS A 609 -11.29 -14.29 20.80
C HIS A 609 -11.11 -14.81 19.36
N LYS A 610 -12.18 -14.84 18.55
CA LYS A 610 -12.13 -15.18 17.12
C LYS A 610 -11.19 -14.24 16.35
N LEU A 611 -11.31 -12.92 16.55
CA LEU A 611 -10.41 -11.94 15.93
C LEU A 611 -8.96 -12.20 16.34
N PHE A 612 -8.71 -12.47 17.62
CA PHE A 612 -7.35 -12.74 18.11
C PHE A 612 -6.74 -13.97 17.42
N VAL A 613 -7.48 -15.08 17.38
CA VAL A 613 -7.05 -16.28 16.66
C VAL A 613 -6.82 -15.99 15.18
N SER A 614 -7.73 -15.28 14.50
CA SER A 614 -7.58 -14.89 13.11
C SER A 614 -6.28 -14.12 12.87
N LEU A 615 -5.99 -13.10 13.69
CA LEU A 615 -4.77 -12.29 13.55
C LEU A 615 -3.50 -13.10 13.82
N LEU A 616 -3.55 -14.09 14.72
CA LEU A 616 -2.42 -14.99 14.96
C LEU A 616 -2.18 -15.92 13.77
N LEU A 617 -3.24 -16.47 13.16
CA LEU A 617 -3.13 -17.32 11.97
C LEU A 617 -2.66 -16.53 10.75
N ASP A 618 -3.19 -15.32 10.54
CA ASP A 618 -2.75 -14.39 9.48
C ASP A 618 -1.28 -13.97 9.66
N HIS A 619 -0.79 -13.95 10.89
CA HIS A 619 0.63 -13.70 11.18
C HIS A 619 1.51 -14.96 11.10
N GLY A 620 0.93 -16.15 11.30
CA GLY A 620 1.62 -17.44 11.36
C GLY A 620 2.01 -17.91 12.77
N ALA A 621 1.53 -17.28 13.84
CA ALA A 621 1.84 -17.63 15.23
C ALA A 621 0.99 -18.83 15.72
N LEU A 622 1.32 -20.03 15.25
CA LEU A 622 0.51 -21.23 15.43
C LEU A 622 0.47 -21.74 16.88
N ARG A 623 1.54 -21.63 17.65
CA ARG A 623 1.58 -22.10 19.05
C ARG A 623 0.57 -21.37 19.93
N GLU A 624 0.48 -20.05 19.79
CA GLU A 624 -0.50 -19.24 20.53
C GLU A 624 -1.92 -19.46 19.97
N ALA A 625 -2.07 -19.51 18.64
CA ALA A 625 -3.36 -19.75 18.00
C ALA A 625 -3.97 -21.10 18.41
N GLY A 626 -3.18 -22.18 18.45
CA GLY A 626 -3.62 -23.50 18.86
C GLY A 626 -4.15 -23.54 20.29
N ARG A 627 -3.42 -22.96 21.24
CA ARG A 627 -3.86 -22.84 22.65
C ARG A 627 -5.17 -22.07 22.78
N LEU A 628 -5.34 -21.01 22.00
CA LEU A 628 -6.59 -20.23 22.00
C LEU A 628 -7.73 -20.97 21.31
N LEU A 629 -7.44 -21.78 20.28
CA LEU A 629 -8.44 -22.61 19.61
C LEU A 629 -9.01 -23.70 20.54
N GLU A 630 -8.19 -24.24 21.42
CA GLU A 630 -8.60 -25.23 22.45
C GLU A 630 -9.52 -24.62 23.52
N GLN A 631 -9.47 -23.31 23.74
CA GLN A 631 -10.30 -22.61 24.73
C GLN A 631 -11.74 -22.39 24.25
N PHE A 632 -12.03 -22.60 22.96
CA PHE A 632 -13.41 -22.60 22.47
C PHE A 632 -14.17 -23.80 23.04
N GLY A 633 -15.26 -23.54 23.77
CA GLY A 633 -16.09 -24.59 24.36
C GLY A 633 -16.77 -25.49 23.32
N PRO A 634 -17.38 -26.62 23.73
CA PRO A 634 -17.96 -27.61 22.82
C PRO A 634 -19.07 -27.05 21.93
N ALA A 635 -19.81 -26.04 22.40
CA ALA A 635 -20.84 -25.36 21.61
C ALA A 635 -20.28 -24.63 20.36
N ALA A 636 -19.00 -24.26 20.37
CA ALA A 636 -18.34 -23.61 19.26
C ALA A 636 -17.79 -24.60 18.21
N ALA A 637 -17.93 -25.91 18.43
CA ALA A 637 -17.48 -26.93 17.47
C ALA A 637 -18.17 -26.83 16.10
N TYR A 638 -19.42 -26.35 16.10
CA TYR A 638 -20.24 -26.14 14.89
C TYR A 638 -20.35 -24.67 14.49
N ASP A 639 -19.68 -23.75 15.20
CA ASP A 639 -19.68 -22.34 14.84
C ASP A 639 -18.89 -22.15 13.53
N PRO A 640 -19.53 -21.70 12.44
CA PRO A 640 -18.88 -21.63 11.14
C PRO A 640 -17.61 -20.76 11.10
N ASP A 641 -17.50 -19.74 11.95
CA ASP A 641 -16.30 -18.90 12.01
C ASP A 641 -15.16 -19.64 12.73
N VAL A 642 -15.49 -20.40 13.79
CA VAL A 642 -14.49 -21.19 14.53
C VAL A 642 -13.98 -22.35 13.68
N VAL A 643 -14.87 -23.02 12.94
CA VAL A 643 -14.46 -24.06 11.99
C VAL A 643 -13.55 -23.49 10.90
N HIS A 644 -13.87 -22.32 10.35
CA HIS A 644 -12.98 -21.64 9.39
C HIS A 644 -11.58 -21.38 9.98
N LEU A 645 -11.49 -20.90 11.22
CA LEU A 645 -10.21 -20.71 11.91
C LEU A 645 -9.45 -22.03 12.12
N ARG A 646 -10.15 -23.14 12.43
CA ARG A 646 -9.54 -24.47 12.57
C ARG A 646 -9.03 -25.00 11.22
N ILE A 647 -9.79 -24.83 10.14
CA ILE A 647 -9.35 -25.18 8.78
C ILE A 647 -8.06 -24.41 8.46
N HIS A 648 -8.05 -23.09 8.65
CA HIS A 648 -6.86 -22.27 8.40
C HIS A 648 -5.65 -22.73 9.24
N PHE A 649 -5.86 -23.03 10.52
CA PHE A 649 -4.82 -23.58 11.40
C PHE A 649 -4.22 -24.90 10.88
N HIS A 650 -5.06 -25.87 10.50
CA HIS A 650 -4.58 -27.16 9.99
C HIS A 650 -3.91 -27.03 8.62
N LEU A 651 -4.41 -26.15 7.73
CA LEU A 651 -3.79 -25.91 6.43
C LEU A 651 -2.40 -25.29 6.57
N LEU A 652 -2.19 -24.32 7.47
CA LEU A 652 -0.85 -23.78 7.77
C LEU A 652 0.10 -24.85 8.33
N ARG A 653 -0.43 -25.83 9.07
CA ARG A 653 0.34 -26.99 9.55
C ARG A 653 0.59 -28.05 8.47
N ARG A 654 -0.11 -27.98 7.33
CA ARG A 654 -0.20 -29.02 6.28
C ARG A 654 -0.85 -30.32 6.75
N GLU A 655 -1.76 -30.21 7.71
CA GLU A 655 -2.58 -31.31 8.21
C GLU A 655 -3.87 -31.41 7.39
N PHE A 656 -3.75 -31.68 6.09
CA PHE A 656 -4.88 -31.65 5.16
C PHE A 656 -6.03 -32.56 5.62
N ALA A 657 -5.74 -33.76 6.11
CA ALA A 657 -6.76 -34.68 6.63
C ALA A 657 -7.58 -34.08 7.79
N HIS A 658 -6.95 -33.33 8.69
CA HIS A 658 -7.66 -32.67 9.78
C HIS A 658 -8.48 -31.49 9.26
N ALA A 659 -7.98 -30.72 8.29
CA ALA A 659 -8.75 -29.67 7.65
C ALA A 659 -10.03 -30.21 6.99
N GLU A 660 -9.97 -31.39 6.36
CA GLU A 660 -11.16 -32.08 5.81
C GLU A 660 -12.13 -32.53 6.89
N GLN A 661 -11.63 -33.06 8.01
CA GLN A 661 -12.49 -33.42 9.14
C GLN A 661 -13.22 -32.20 9.70
N GLN A 662 -12.55 -31.04 9.76
CA GLN A 662 -13.18 -29.78 10.16
C GLN A 662 -14.25 -29.35 9.15
N LEU A 663 -13.96 -29.47 7.87
CA LEU A 663 -14.91 -29.16 6.81
C LEU A 663 -16.15 -30.05 6.88
N ALA A 664 -15.99 -31.36 7.13
CA ALA A 664 -17.08 -32.32 7.23
C ALA A 664 -18.05 -32.03 8.41
N MET A 665 -17.62 -31.27 9.42
CA MET A 665 -18.51 -30.81 10.50
C MET A 665 -19.45 -29.69 10.06
N LEU A 666 -19.16 -29.01 8.94
CA LEU A 666 -20.08 -28.08 8.31
C LEU A 666 -20.99 -28.87 7.39
N ALA A 667 -22.31 -28.62 7.45
CA ALA A 667 -23.22 -29.09 6.43
C ALA A 667 -22.83 -28.43 5.10
N GLU A 668 -22.05 -29.14 4.27
CA GLU A 668 -21.44 -28.60 3.05
C GLU A 668 -22.43 -27.98 2.06
N SER A 669 -23.70 -28.39 2.14
CA SER A 669 -24.81 -27.88 1.34
C SER A 669 -25.35 -26.51 1.78
N ASP A 670 -25.03 -26.03 2.99
CA ASP A 670 -25.61 -24.80 3.59
C ASP A 670 -24.62 -23.63 3.72
N LEU A 671 -23.36 -23.78 3.27
CA LEU A 671 -22.38 -22.70 3.35
C LEU A 671 -22.69 -21.59 2.32
N PRO A 672 -22.81 -20.32 2.75
CA PRO A 672 -23.01 -19.20 1.83
C PRO A 672 -21.75 -18.95 1.00
N GLY A 673 -21.92 -18.48 -0.23
CA GLY A 673 -20.84 -18.43 -1.22
C GLY A 673 -19.63 -17.58 -0.84
N HIS A 674 -19.80 -16.51 -0.05
CA HIS A 674 -18.65 -15.75 0.49
C HIS A 674 -17.75 -16.59 1.41
N ARG A 675 -18.30 -17.56 2.16
CA ARG A 675 -17.50 -18.50 2.95
C ARG A 675 -16.82 -19.54 2.09
N LEU A 676 -17.50 -20.03 1.04
CA LEU A 676 -16.89 -20.94 0.07
C LEU A 676 -15.68 -20.28 -0.60
N LEU A 677 -15.79 -19.00 -0.97
CA LEU A 677 -14.65 -18.21 -1.45
C LEU A 677 -13.53 -18.13 -0.42
N ALA A 678 -13.84 -17.76 0.83
CA ALA A 678 -12.86 -17.66 1.89
C ALA A 678 -12.11 -18.99 2.12
N ILE A 679 -12.80 -20.12 2.11
CA ILE A 679 -12.20 -21.46 2.21
C ILE A 679 -11.36 -21.77 0.97
N GLY A 680 -11.86 -21.46 -0.24
CA GLY A 680 -11.12 -21.62 -1.49
C GLY A 680 -9.77 -20.88 -1.47
N TYR A 681 -9.75 -19.64 -0.98
CA TYR A 681 -8.52 -18.88 -0.79
C TYR A 681 -7.54 -19.52 0.21
N LEU A 682 -8.04 -20.17 1.27
CA LEU A 682 -7.17 -20.91 2.20
C LEU A 682 -6.50 -22.11 1.51
N TYR A 683 -7.25 -22.87 0.69
CA TYR A 683 -6.69 -23.98 -0.08
C TYR A 683 -5.77 -23.50 -1.23
N GLU A 684 -6.05 -22.35 -1.85
CA GLU A 684 -5.16 -21.69 -2.84
C GLU A 684 -3.82 -21.35 -2.16
N ASN A 685 -3.85 -20.70 -1.00
CA ASN A 685 -2.64 -20.36 -0.23
C ASN A 685 -1.87 -21.60 0.26
N ALA A 686 -2.59 -22.68 0.57
CA ALA A 686 -1.99 -23.98 0.95
C ALA A 686 -1.44 -24.76 -0.27
N ARG A 687 -1.53 -24.20 -1.48
CA ARG A 687 -1.08 -24.80 -2.76
C ARG A 687 -1.76 -26.14 -3.05
N THR A 688 -3.05 -26.20 -2.77
CA THR A 688 -3.96 -27.34 -3.04
C THR A 688 -4.98 -26.93 -4.09
N ASP A 689 -4.49 -26.68 -5.30
CA ASP A 689 -5.24 -26.01 -6.38
C ASP A 689 -6.53 -26.74 -6.78
N THR A 690 -6.53 -28.07 -6.76
CA THR A 690 -7.71 -28.88 -7.09
C THR A 690 -8.90 -28.58 -6.17
N LYS A 691 -8.66 -28.49 -4.85
CA LYS A 691 -9.68 -28.16 -3.86
C LYS A 691 -10.08 -26.70 -3.93
N ALA A 692 -9.11 -25.80 -4.10
CA ALA A 692 -9.39 -24.37 -4.27
C ALA A 692 -10.37 -24.13 -5.43
N VAL A 693 -10.08 -24.74 -6.58
CA VAL A 693 -10.94 -24.68 -7.78
C VAL A 693 -12.34 -25.23 -7.52
N GLU A 694 -12.48 -26.35 -6.81
CA GLU A 694 -13.79 -26.91 -6.43
C GLU A 694 -14.63 -25.91 -5.62
N PHE A 695 -14.04 -25.30 -4.60
CA PHE A 695 -14.72 -24.27 -3.79
C PHE A 695 -15.11 -23.04 -4.61
N PHE A 696 -14.24 -22.59 -5.50
CA PHE A 696 -14.56 -21.47 -6.40
C PHE A 696 -15.69 -21.81 -7.36
N GLN A 697 -15.73 -23.04 -7.92
CA GLN A 697 -16.84 -23.50 -8.76
C GLN A 697 -18.16 -23.58 -7.99
N ARG A 698 -18.14 -24.04 -6.74
CA ARG A 698 -19.33 -24.06 -5.88
C ARG A 698 -19.81 -22.65 -5.53
N ALA A 699 -18.90 -21.74 -5.19
CA ALA A 699 -19.25 -20.34 -4.96
C ALA A 699 -19.84 -19.68 -6.21
N LEU A 700 -19.30 -20.01 -7.38
CA LEU A 700 -19.83 -19.58 -8.67
C LEU A 700 -21.26 -20.07 -8.90
N ALA A 701 -21.54 -21.35 -8.58
CA ALA A 701 -22.88 -21.93 -8.69
C ALA A 701 -23.91 -21.26 -7.75
N GLN A 702 -23.47 -20.73 -6.61
CA GLN A 702 -24.31 -19.94 -5.69
C GLN A 702 -24.47 -18.47 -6.09
N GLY A 703 -23.90 -18.03 -7.22
CA GLY A 703 -24.08 -16.68 -7.75
C GLY A 703 -23.05 -15.65 -7.30
N HIS A 704 -21.93 -16.06 -6.69
CA HIS A 704 -20.79 -15.19 -6.42
C HIS A 704 -19.88 -15.08 -7.66
N TYR A 705 -20.40 -14.52 -8.75
CA TYR A 705 -19.76 -14.58 -10.06
C TYR A 705 -18.38 -13.89 -10.13
N PRO A 706 -18.22 -12.60 -9.79
CA PRO A 706 -17.00 -11.89 -10.18
C PRO A 706 -15.75 -12.38 -9.42
N ASP A 707 -15.85 -12.55 -8.09
CA ASP A 707 -14.73 -13.02 -7.28
C ASP A 707 -14.31 -14.45 -7.63
N ALA A 708 -15.29 -15.36 -7.77
CA ALA A 708 -15.03 -16.76 -8.08
C ALA A 708 -14.42 -16.91 -9.48
N LEU A 709 -14.94 -16.18 -10.47
CA LEU A 709 -14.40 -16.20 -11.84
C LEU A 709 -12.98 -15.67 -11.89
N LEU A 710 -12.66 -14.59 -11.17
CA LEU A 710 -11.29 -14.09 -11.09
C LEU A 710 -10.33 -15.05 -10.38
N ALA A 711 -10.81 -15.86 -9.43
CA ALA A 711 -10.00 -16.90 -8.82
C ALA A 711 -9.75 -18.06 -9.79
N LEU A 712 -10.80 -18.53 -10.48
CA LEU A 712 -10.69 -19.56 -11.53
C LEU A 712 -9.78 -19.12 -12.69
N ALA A 713 -9.83 -17.83 -13.06
CA ALA A 713 -8.96 -17.26 -14.08
C ALA A 713 -7.47 -17.34 -13.71
N ARG A 714 -7.12 -17.09 -12.44
CA ARG A 714 -5.72 -17.25 -11.98
C ARG A 714 -5.27 -18.69 -12.13
N HIS A 715 -6.06 -19.65 -11.65
CA HIS A 715 -5.71 -21.07 -11.80
C HIS A 715 -5.61 -21.51 -13.26
N ALA A 716 -6.50 -21.04 -14.15
CA ALA A 716 -6.39 -21.30 -15.58
C ALA A 716 -5.10 -20.71 -16.19
N ALA A 717 -4.74 -19.48 -15.80
CA ALA A 717 -3.50 -18.84 -16.24
C ALA A 717 -2.25 -19.60 -15.76
N GLU A 718 -2.28 -20.13 -14.54
CA GLU A 718 -1.20 -20.95 -13.97
C GLU A 718 -1.08 -22.30 -14.67
N ALA A 719 -2.20 -22.90 -15.07
CA ALA A 719 -2.25 -24.07 -15.95
C ALA A 719 -1.82 -23.77 -17.41
N ARG A 720 -1.37 -22.53 -17.69
CA ARG A 720 -0.99 -22.01 -19.02
C ARG A 720 -2.14 -21.99 -20.04
N ASP A 721 -3.39 -22.07 -19.60
CA ASP A 721 -4.58 -21.92 -20.43
C ASP A 721 -5.03 -20.44 -20.47
N LYS A 722 -4.32 -19.65 -21.30
CA LYS A 722 -4.60 -18.21 -21.45
C LYS A 722 -6.00 -17.93 -22.03
N ALA A 723 -6.54 -18.84 -22.84
CA ALA A 723 -7.85 -18.66 -23.48
C ALA A 723 -8.95 -18.72 -22.42
N ARG A 724 -8.97 -19.80 -21.64
CA ARG A 724 -9.93 -20.00 -20.56
C ARG A 724 -9.80 -18.98 -19.44
N ALA A 725 -8.57 -18.57 -19.11
CA ALA A 725 -8.35 -17.47 -18.16
C ALA A 725 -9.03 -16.18 -18.65
N ARG A 726 -8.87 -15.83 -19.93
CA ARG A 726 -9.49 -14.65 -20.55
C ARG A 726 -11.02 -14.73 -20.53
N GLU A 727 -11.59 -15.89 -20.84
CA GLU A 727 -13.04 -16.14 -20.77
C GLU A 727 -13.59 -15.88 -19.36
N TYR A 728 -12.95 -16.44 -18.33
CA TYR A 728 -13.36 -16.21 -16.94
C TYR A 728 -13.27 -14.74 -16.55
N ILE A 729 -12.20 -14.02 -16.95
CA ILE A 729 -12.06 -12.60 -16.61
C ILE A 729 -13.13 -11.76 -17.31
N HIS A 730 -13.44 -12.03 -18.58
CA HIS A 730 -14.53 -11.33 -19.27
C HIS A 730 -15.89 -11.61 -18.63
N ALA A 731 -16.17 -12.86 -18.25
CA ALA A 731 -17.39 -13.19 -17.54
C ALA A 731 -17.49 -12.51 -16.16
N ALA A 732 -16.35 -12.23 -15.50
CA ALA A 732 -16.32 -11.50 -14.23
C ALA A 732 -16.68 -10.01 -14.37
N LEU A 733 -16.54 -9.45 -15.57
CA LEU A 733 -16.83 -8.05 -15.87
C LEU A 733 -18.30 -7.80 -16.27
N ASP A 734 -19.12 -8.85 -16.37
CA ASP A 734 -20.53 -8.77 -16.75
C ASP A 734 -21.34 -7.95 -15.73
N THR A 735 -21.79 -6.77 -16.15
CA THR A 735 -22.59 -5.84 -15.33
C THR A 735 -24.08 -6.14 -15.38
N MET A 736 -24.54 -6.95 -16.33
CA MET A 736 -25.95 -7.32 -16.50
C MET A 736 -26.35 -8.48 -15.59
N LYS A 737 -25.39 -9.31 -15.21
CA LYS A 737 -25.62 -10.44 -14.32
C LYS A 737 -25.76 -10.00 -12.87
N LYS A 738 -26.95 -10.22 -12.29
CA LYS A 738 -27.19 -9.95 -10.87
C LYS A 738 -26.43 -10.96 -10.00
N ALA A 739 -25.46 -10.47 -9.24
CA ALA A 739 -24.71 -11.27 -8.28
C ALA A 739 -25.55 -11.59 -7.02
N ALA A 740 -25.16 -12.65 -6.32
CA ALA A 740 -25.77 -13.03 -5.04
C ALA A 740 -25.51 -11.99 -3.94
N ASP A 741 -26.27 -12.08 -2.85
CA ASP A 741 -26.10 -11.19 -1.70
C ASP A 741 -24.67 -11.30 -1.14
N LYS A 742 -24.01 -10.16 -0.89
CA LYS A 742 -22.60 -10.05 -0.44
C LYS A 742 -21.53 -10.53 -1.43
N ALA A 743 -21.87 -10.76 -2.70
CA ALA A 743 -20.88 -10.94 -3.76
C ALA A 743 -20.34 -9.57 -4.21
N ALA A 744 -19.06 -9.50 -4.61
CA ALA A 744 -18.54 -8.31 -5.25
C ALA A 744 -19.31 -8.01 -6.54
N SER A 745 -19.47 -6.73 -6.87
CA SER A 745 -19.98 -6.31 -8.17
C SER A 745 -18.86 -6.36 -9.23
N ALA A 746 -19.24 -6.39 -10.50
CA ALA A 746 -18.29 -6.27 -11.61
C ALA A 746 -17.43 -4.98 -11.52
N TYR A 747 -17.97 -3.91 -10.92
CA TYR A 747 -17.25 -2.66 -10.71
C TYR A 747 -16.19 -2.77 -9.62
N ASP A 748 -16.47 -3.49 -8.54
CA ASP A 748 -15.52 -3.70 -7.43
C ASP A 748 -14.28 -4.46 -7.91
N VAL A 749 -14.48 -5.41 -8.82
CA VAL A 749 -13.40 -6.25 -9.36
C VAL A 749 -12.80 -5.73 -10.66
N PHE A 750 -13.22 -4.56 -11.16
CA PHE A 750 -12.84 -4.03 -12.47
C PHE A 750 -11.31 -3.89 -12.62
N HIS A 751 -10.65 -3.21 -11.69
CA HIS A 751 -9.20 -3.05 -11.73
C HIS A 751 -8.44 -4.37 -11.54
N PRO A 752 -8.80 -5.24 -10.58
CA PRO A 752 -8.26 -6.60 -10.51
C PRO A 752 -8.39 -7.40 -11.82
N ALA A 753 -9.54 -7.34 -12.49
CA ALA A 753 -9.79 -8.01 -13.75
C ALA A 753 -8.88 -7.48 -14.87
N LEU A 754 -8.77 -6.16 -15.03
CA LEU A 754 -7.85 -5.55 -15.99
C LEU A 754 -6.40 -5.98 -15.73
N ASN A 755 -5.96 -5.96 -14.47
CA ASN A 755 -4.62 -6.42 -14.10
C ASN A 755 -4.39 -7.90 -14.46
N GLN A 756 -5.38 -8.77 -14.32
CA GLN A 756 -5.26 -10.17 -14.74
C GLN A 756 -5.19 -10.30 -16.26
N LEU A 757 -6.01 -9.56 -17.03
CA LEU A 757 -5.92 -9.55 -18.50
C LEU A 757 -4.54 -9.12 -18.97
N LEU A 758 -4.01 -8.03 -18.39
CA LEU A 758 -2.65 -7.57 -18.68
C LEU A 758 -1.59 -8.60 -18.30
N ARG A 759 -1.85 -9.51 -17.35
CA ARG A 759 -0.91 -10.59 -16.99
C ARG A 759 -0.89 -11.75 -17.98
N LEU A 760 -1.91 -11.90 -18.80
CA LEU A 760 -1.95 -12.91 -19.87
C LEU A 760 -1.11 -12.49 -21.09
N GLU A 761 -0.93 -11.18 -21.28
CA GLU A 761 -0.21 -10.60 -22.40
C GLU A 761 1.30 -10.48 -22.12
N GLU A 762 2.10 -10.59 -23.17
CA GLU A 762 3.55 -10.39 -23.13
C GLU A 762 3.91 -8.93 -23.45
N PRO A 763 5.00 -8.37 -22.89
CA PRO A 763 5.43 -7.02 -23.22
C PRO A 763 5.83 -6.90 -24.70
N VAL A 764 5.42 -5.81 -25.36
CA VAL A 764 5.74 -5.51 -26.77
C VAL A 764 6.27 -4.08 -26.88
N ASP A 765 7.29 -3.87 -27.72
CA ASP A 765 7.95 -2.55 -27.91
C ASP A 765 7.24 -1.65 -28.93
N SER A 766 6.33 -2.21 -29.76
CA SER A 766 5.58 -1.46 -30.77
C SER A 766 4.35 -0.71 -30.24
N CYS A 767 4.05 -0.83 -28.95
CA CYS A 767 2.87 -0.21 -28.34
C CYS A 767 3.00 1.31 -28.25
N ARG A 768 1.89 2.00 -28.51
CA ARG A 768 1.71 3.44 -28.22
C ARG A 768 0.60 3.61 -27.20
N ALA A 769 0.63 4.72 -26.47
CA ALA A 769 -0.44 5.09 -25.56
C ALA A 769 -1.54 5.86 -26.29
N TRP A 770 -2.78 5.47 -26.02
CA TRP A 770 -3.99 6.06 -26.57
C TRP A 770 -4.95 6.39 -25.43
N LEU A 771 -5.66 7.51 -25.55
CA LEU A 771 -6.77 7.88 -24.69
C LEU A 771 -8.07 7.62 -25.45
N ALA A 772 -8.85 6.69 -24.94
CA ALA A 772 -10.17 6.36 -25.44
C ALA A 772 -11.23 7.06 -24.58
N ARG A 773 -11.93 8.06 -25.14
CA ARG A 773 -12.99 8.83 -24.47
C ARG A 773 -14.37 8.46 -25.00
N PHE A 774 -15.31 8.16 -24.11
CA PHE A 774 -16.69 7.88 -24.49
C PHE A 774 -17.40 9.16 -24.93
N LEU A 775 -18.18 9.08 -26.02
CA LEU A 775 -18.91 10.23 -26.54
C LEU A 775 -20.12 10.60 -25.66
N PRO A 776 -20.48 11.89 -25.55
CA PRO A 776 -21.63 12.35 -24.77
C PRO A 776 -22.94 11.67 -25.21
N GLY A 777 -23.72 11.16 -24.26
CA GLY A 777 -25.00 10.49 -24.54
C GLY A 777 -24.89 9.00 -24.88
N LYS A 778 -23.69 8.41 -24.89
CA LYS A 778 -23.48 6.96 -24.95
C LYS A 778 -23.29 6.40 -23.54
N ASP A 779 -24.18 5.51 -23.11
CA ASP A 779 -24.14 4.93 -21.76
C ASP A 779 -23.11 3.81 -21.64
N ALA A 780 -21.93 4.15 -21.11
CA ALA A 780 -20.87 3.22 -20.74
C ALA A 780 -20.84 2.95 -19.21
N GLY A 781 -21.95 3.20 -18.52
CA GLY A 781 -22.04 3.07 -17.06
C GLY A 781 -21.06 4.00 -16.34
N LEU A 782 -20.29 3.44 -15.39
CA LEU A 782 -19.29 4.15 -14.59
C LEU A 782 -18.14 4.76 -15.42
N LEU A 783 -17.90 4.27 -16.64
CA LEU A 783 -16.82 4.74 -17.52
C LEU A 783 -17.19 5.98 -18.34
N THR A 784 -18.46 6.40 -18.34
CA THR A 784 -18.98 7.48 -19.19
C THR A 784 -18.29 8.84 -18.95
N LYS A 785 -17.74 9.05 -17.74
CA LYS A 785 -17.04 10.30 -17.37
C LYS A 785 -15.53 10.19 -17.41
N HIS A 786 -15.00 9.05 -17.85
CA HIS A 786 -13.57 8.73 -17.76
C HIS A 786 -13.01 8.42 -19.14
N ALA A 787 -11.71 8.64 -19.30
CA ALA A 787 -10.95 8.14 -20.44
C ALA A 787 -10.28 6.80 -20.08
N LEU A 788 -10.13 5.90 -21.03
CA LEU A 788 -9.33 4.68 -20.86
C LEU A 788 -7.94 4.92 -21.44
N LEU A 789 -6.90 4.68 -20.64
CA LEU A 789 -5.52 4.64 -21.13
C LEU A 789 -5.26 3.23 -21.68
N VAL A 790 -5.05 3.14 -22.99
CA VAL A 790 -4.86 1.86 -23.70
C VAL A 790 -3.50 1.84 -24.37
N PHE A 791 -2.73 0.78 -24.14
CA PHE A 791 -1.48 0.53 -24.85
C PHE A 791 -1.73 -0.42 -26.00
N ALA A 792 -1.51 0.05 -27.23
CA ALA A 792 -1.76 -0.72 -28.43
C ALA A 792 -0.88 -0.24 -29.60
N PRO A 793 -0.50 -1.13 -30.53
CA PRO A 793 0.35 -0.75 -31.66
C PRO A 793 -0.37 0.14 -32.68
N THR A 794 -1.69 -0.04 -32.83
CA THR A 794 -2.53 0.69 -33.79
C THR A 794 -3.81 1.18 -33.12
N GLU A 795 -4.41 2.22 -33.69
CA GLU A 795 -5.73 2.74 -33.27
C GLU A 795 -6.82 1.66 -33.40
N GLN A 796 -6.77 0.84 -34.46
CA GLN A 796 -7.69 -0.29 -34.64
C GLN A 796 -7.65 -1.29 -33.48
N ALA A 797 -6.45 -1.58 -32.96
CA ALA A 797 -6.29 -2.44 -31.79
C ALA A 797 -6.88 -1.81 -30.52
N VAL A 798 -6.82 -0.47 -30.37
CA VAL A 798 -7.51 0.23 -29.27
C VAL A 798 -9.01 0.01 -29.35
N HIS A 799 -9.61 0.19 -30.52
CA HIS A 799 -11.03 -0.07 -30.72
C HIS A 799 -11.39 -1.53 -30.40
N ALA A 800 -10.56 -2.49 -30.81
CA ALA A 800 -10.78 -3.91 -30.49
C ALA A 800 -10.75 -4.18 -28.97
N TYR A 801 -9.77 -3.63 -28.23
CA TYR A 801 -9.69 -3.79 -26.78
C TYR A 801 -10.90 -3.16 -26.06
N VAL A 802 -11.26 -1.94 -26.44
CA VAL A 802 -12.39 -1.22 -25.84
C VAL A 802 -13.71 -1.92 -26.16
N GLN A 803 -13.87 -2.40 -27.40
CA GLN A 803 -15.05 -3.16 -27.79
C GLN A 803 -15.15 -4.48 -27.02
N THR A 804 -14.04 -5.21 -26.87
CA THR A 804 -14.01 -6.45 -26.10
C THR A 804 -14.37 -6.21 -24.64
N LEU A 805 -13.88 -5.12 -24.04
CA LEU A 805 -14.26 -4.72 -22.68
C LEU A 805 -15.77 -4.43 -22.58
N LEU A 806 -16.32 -3.65 -23.50
CA LEU A 806 -17.74 -3.28 -23.49
C LEU A 806 -18.65 -4.51 -23.70
N GLN A 807 -18.26 -5.41 -24.60
CA GLN A 807 -18.96 -6.68 -24.80
C GLN A 807 -18.90 -7.57 -23.56
N ALA A 808 -17.76 -7.58 -22.85
CA ALA A 808 -17.65 -8.30 -21.57
C ALA A 808 -18.53 -7.67 -20.48
N MET A 809 -18.65 -6.34 -20.46
CA MET A 809 -19.48 -5.64 -19.47
C MET A 809 -20.98 -5.76 -19.76
N LYS A 810 -21.38 -5.78 -21.03
CA LYS A 810 -22.78 -5.87 -21.46
C LYS A 810 -22.94 -6.97 -22.53
N PRO A 811 -22.86 -8.25 -22.13
CA PRO A 811 -22.96 -9.35 -23.08
C PRO A 811 -24.34 -9.35 -23.76
N GLY A 812 -24.36 -9.47 -25.09
CA GLY A 812 -25.57 -9.52 -25.91
C GLY A 812 -26.00 -8.20 -26.55
N GLU A 813 -25.38 -7.06 -26.18
CA GLU A 813 -25.52 -5.84 -26.99
C GLU A 813 -24.75 -5.98 -28.32
N PRO A 814 -25.29 -5.46 -29.44
CA PRO A 814 -24.60 -5.52 -30.71
C PRO A 814 -23.23 -4.84 -30.63
N PRO A 815 -22.23 -5.30 -31.41
CA PRO A 815 -20.94 -4.65 -31.51
C PRO A 815 -21.13 -3.15 -31.77
N LEU A 816 -20.65 -2.33 -30.84
CA LEU A 816 -20.73 -0.89 -30.97
C LEU A 816 -19.93 -0.48 -32.21
N SER A 817 -20.55 0.22 -33.16
CA SER A 817 -19.86 0.72 -34.34
C SER A 817 -18.72 1.66 -33.92
N GLY A 818 -17.68 1.81 -34.76
CA GLY A 818 -16.48 2.61 -34.47
C GLY A 818 -16.71 4.08 -34.06
N ALA A 819 -17.95 4.55 -34.03
CA ALA A 819 -18.39 5.87 -33.59
C ALA A 819 -18.82 5.95 -32.10
N TYR A 820 -18.44 5.01 -31.23
CA TYR A 820 -18.80 5.05 -29.79
C TYR A 820 -17.77 5.73 -28.89
N VAL A 821 -16.50 5.72 -29.31
CA VAL A 821 -15.37 6.19 -28.52
C VAL A 821 -14.47 7.03 -29.41
N GLN A 822 -14.16 8.24 -28.96
CA GLN A 822 -13.14 9.07 -29.57
C GLN A 822 -11.77 8.61 -29.08
N VAL A 823 -10.97 8.07 -29.99
CA VAL A 823 -9.59 7.65 -29.70
C VAL A 823 -8.66 8.77 -30.14
N GLN A 824 -7.74 9.14 -29.27
CA GLN A 824 -6.68 10.09 -29.59
C GLN A 824 -5.34 9.58 -29.03
N PRO A 825 -4.20 9.88 -29.68
CA PRO A 825 -2.90 9.61 -29.09
C PRO A 825 -2.80 10.24 -27.69
N ALA A 826 -2.34 9.48 -26.71
CA ALA A 826 -2.11 10.03 -25.39
C ALA A 826 -0.95 11.07 -25.45
N PRO A 827 -0.96 12.10 -24.60
CA PRO A 827 0.12 13.07 -24.53
C PRO A 827 1.47 12.40 -24.25
N ARG A 828 2.55 13.09 -24.61
CA ARG A 828 3.93 12.53 -24.67
C ARG A 828 4.40 11.95 -23.33
N ASP A 829 3.92 12.50 -22.22
CA ASP A 829 4.19 12.05 -20.85
C ASP A 829 3.58 10.68 -20.53
N LEU A 830 2.48 10.30 -21.18
CA LEU A 830 1.82 9.00 -21.02
C LEU A 830 2.31 7.93 -22.01
N GLN A 831 3.13 8.31 -23.00
CA GLN A 831 3.65 7.37 -24.00
C GLN A 831 4.62 6.38 -23.35
N PRO A 832 4.52 5.06 -23.66
CA PRO A 832 5.42 4.07 -23.11
C PRO A 832 6.85 4.32 -23.61
N VAL A 833 7.81 4.30 -22.70
CA VAL A 833 9.24 4.47 -23.01
C VAL A 833 9.98 3.13 -23.08
N ARG A 834 9.32 2.04 -22.70
CA ARG A 834 9.84 0.67 -22.63
C ARG A 834 8.79 -0.30 -23.18
N PRO A 835 9.15 -1.57 -23.46
CA PRO A 835 8.19 -2.60 -23.78
C PRO A 835 7.10 -2.68 -22.70
N VAL A 836 5.85 -2.71 -23.14
CA VAL A 836 4.67 -2.73 -22.25
C VAL A 836 3.70 -3.80 -22.72
N ARG A 837 2.95 -4.35 -21.76
CA ARG A 837 1.91 -5.34 -22.06
C ARG A 837 0.73 -4.62 -22.73
N PRO A 838 0.31 -5.04 -23.93
CA PRO A 838 -0.79 -4.39 -24.64
C PRO A 838 -2.11 -4.58 -23.89
N GLY A 839 -3.04 -3.67 -24.11
CA GLY A 839 -4.36 -3.67 -23.48
C GLY A 839 -4.64 -2.44 -22.63
N ILE A 840 -5.77 -2.48 -21.92
CA ILE A 840 -6.28 -1.37 -21.12
C ILE A 840 -5.52 -1.32 -19.80
N GLN A 841 -4.80 -0.22 -19.56
CA GLN A 841 -3.92 -0.07 -18.40
C GLN A 841 -4.67 0.48 -17.18
N TYR A 842 -5.33 1.63 -17.36
CA TYR A 842 -5.93 2.38 -16.27
C TYR A 842 -7.15 3.18 -16.75
N VAL A 843 -8.03 3.50 -15.81
CA VAL A 843 -9.09 4.49 -15.99
C VAL A 843 -8.52 5.85 -15.63
N TYR A 844 -8.49 6.75 -16.61
CA TYR A 844 -7.98 8.10 -16.52
C TYR A 844 -9.16 9.07 -16.32
N GLN A 845 -9.07 9.96 -15.32
CA GLN A 845 -10.11 10.96 -15.04
C GLN A 845 -9.96 12.19 -15.93
#